data_AF-A0A8H5VZZ7-F1
#
_entry.id   AF-A0A8H5VZZ7-F1
#
_cell.length_a   1.000
_cell.length_b   1.000
_cell.length_c   1.000
_cell.angle_alpha   90.00
_cell.angle_beta   90.00
_cell.angle_gamma   90.00
#
_symmetry.space_group_name_H-M   'P 1'
#
loop_
_entity.id
_entity.type
_entity.pdbx_description
1 polymer ?
#
loop_
_entity_poly.entity_id
_entity_poly.type
_entity_poly.pdbx_seq_one_letter_code
_entity_poly.pdbx_strand_id
1 'polypeptide(L)'
;MLPRESGIDGWLRYAPLSETLRSLHKPVSSIIALSTNPTSPVFIAGAELRCGIERILGQSVRVGSHFHSDARDSIIVGTLSALKANGGHPLLQSVPALDEDGFWLGINVNGSNDIHIVGQNERGALYGAFEYLSLLAQGKLAKTNVQQTYNPGAAIRYVNEWDNLDGSIERGYGGKSIFFCDEKVLTDLSRVRQYARLLASIRINGCIVNNVNSSHNLLNETNLDGLGRIADTMRPYGVRIGVSLFFDTPRGLAGLPTSDPLDPDVIKFWEDITTKLYERVPDMLGYTIKANSEGQPGPLTYGRTLAQGANMFARALKPHGDGIVMYRAFVYNHHLDETDLKNDRANAAVEYFAHLDGEFEDNVIIQIKFGPIDFQIREPPSTLFAHLRKTPVICEFMVCQEYLGQQSHYVYMAPEWETILSFDMRIDDKPSLVRDIASGKVHGLNKGGYAAVTNIGNDPTWLGHHLSMSNLYAYGRLCWDATTPAQDILLDWIRLTFSAENQKVIDTICEIGMESWPTYEAYSGNLGIETLCDILYTHYGPSPGSQDGNGWGQWTRADSKALGMDRTVATGTGFAAQYPPQVASQFERIETTPDDLLLWFHHVPYTHKLKSGKTVIQHIYDAHYEGSANAQTFVTRWASLKGLIDDARFEHVAFKLAYQAGHSLVWRDSVNNFYLAKCGIPDDKNRVGNYPWRIEAESMHLSGYTIVDVTPPEAASRGRAIVASSLEKAAATTKLSFPSGRCDIAVNYFDHTGGHARYELLLDGKIVGEWTSNLDTRLGHDFSEYLDGHSATRVYFRGVDVREGAELTVIGYPDEKDLAPLDYISVLPEGVQSITSQPFEMESPSKWVTAWAPTPQPTEETLRVTAGGDYVRIRLSNQFGLETLHISRAVIAVPRPYNSVAPSGSPSIFKDTAQQVLFDGEQPALVPGGSHVVSDSLKFPIKAGQILSITIFLKNGQNSQQITSHPGSRTDSWLCYGDQSMASELSGPDLQASTHWYFLSGVEIRVDAAHHGTLVLLGDSITDGRCSTDNANNRWPDLLFDRMQQHPFAQNMSIINQAVGGGRILRDGKGPSLLSRLDRDTIAQPGRRYILVFHGVNDLGTTDSDPVSLQEVTKALMKAYRQIVSRCHAHGLHVLGATIGPMGGNEPYGTCELRERARQELNDWIRKSCVFDALVDFDYVLRSTKDSSRLKEEYDSGDHLHPNIVAFEAMAGAFPLDVFKQFES
;
A
#
# COMPACT_ATOMS: atom_id res chain seq x y z
N MET A 1 5.92 25.06 6.27
CA MET A 1 6.08 23.69 6.84
C MET A 1 6.96 22.91 5.88
N LEU A 2 7.28 21.64 6.13
CA LEU A 2 7.84 20.78 5.09
C LEU A 2 6.69 20.34 4.14
N PRO A 3 6.93 20.19 2.83
CA PRO A 3 5.90 19.73 1.90
C PRO A 3 5.49 18.29 2.25
N ARG A 4 4.20 17.99 2.16
CA ARG A 4 3.65 16.68 2.48
C ARG A 4 4.05 15.64 1.43
N GLU A 5 4.66 14.55 1.86
CA GLU A 5 5.19 13.50 0.99
C GLU A 5 4.40 12.19 1.19
N SER A 6 4.00 11.54 0.10
CA SER A 6 3.24 10.27 0.15
C SER A 6 4.12 9.02 0.01
N GLY A 7 5.40 9.17 -0.30
CA GLY A 7 6.29 8.05 -0.64
C GLY A 7 6.19 7.58 -2.10
N ILE A 8 5.28 8.15 -2.91
CA ILE A 8 4.97 7.71 -4.28
C ILE A 8 6.18 7.71 -5.22
N ASP A 9 7.05 8.73 -5.10
CA ASP A 9 8.31 8.90 -5.86
C ASP A 9 9.46 8.04 -5.29
N GLY A 10 9.28 7.35 -4.16
CA GLY A 10 10.33 6.56 -3.49
C GLY A 10 11.54 7.41 -3.12
N TRP A 11 12.70 7.08 -3.69
CA TRP A 11 13.94 7.85 -3.59
C TRP A 11 14.14 8.82 -4.78
N LEU A 12 13.27 8.82 -5.80
CA LEU A 12 13.32 9.72 -6.97
C LEU A 12 12.55 11.04 -6.74
N ARG A 13 12.53 11.52 -5.50
CA ARG A 13 11.85 12.76 -5.08
C ARG A 13 12.37 14.02 -5.77
N TYR A 14 13.64 14.01 -6.18
CA TYR A 14 14.35 15.16 -6.76
C TYR A 14 14.14 16.45 -5.94
N ALA A 15 14.21 16.34 -4.61
CA ALA A 15 13.98 17.45 -3.70
C ALA A 15 14.97 18.61 -3.99
N PRO A 16 14.55 19.89 -3.90
CA PRO A 16 15.44 21.01 -4.15
C PRO A 16 16.58 21.08 -3.13
N LEU A 17 17.82 21.24 -3.59
CA LEU A 17 18.97 21.47 -2.71
C LEU A 17 18.87 22.84 -2.01
N SER A 18 19.48 22.98 -0.82
CA SER A 18 19.69 24.30 -0.21
C SER A 18 20.39 25.27 -1.17
N GLU A 19 20.18 26.57 -0.97
CA GLU A 19 20.90 27.61 -1.71
C GLU A 19 22.42 27.44 -1.59
N THR A 20 22.90 26.99 -0.43
CA THR A 20 24.33 26.73 -0.18
C THR A 20 24.86 25.63 -1.10
N LEU A 21 24.26 24.43 -1.12
CA LEU A 21 24.71 23.36 -2.03
C LEU A 21 24.49 23.73 -3.49
N ARG A 22 23.32 24.30 -3.83
CA ARG A 22 22.96 24.73 -5.18
C ARG A 22 23.98 25.71 -5.78
N SER A 23 24.49 26.65 -4.97
CA SER A 23 25.51 27.63 -5.39
C SER A 23 26.86 27.03 -5.80
N LEU A 24 27.13 25.76 -5.45
CA LEU A 24 28.38 25.06 -5.79
C LEU A 24 28.31 24.39 -7.17
N HIS A 25 27.13 24.30 -7.79
CA HIS A 25 26.94 23.68 -9.10
C HIS A 25 27.01 24.73 -10.24
N LYS A 26 27.76 24.41 -11.30
CA LYS A 26 27.75 25.21 -12.54
C LYS A 26 26.39 25.07 -13.24
N PRO A 27 25.79 26.14 -13.79
CA PRO A 27 24.56 26.04 -14.58
C PRO A 27 24.76 25.18 -15.83
N VAL A 28 23.81 24.30 -16.12
CA VAL A 28 23.81 23.45 -17.33
C VAL A 28 23.00 24.12 -18.44
N SER A 29 23.57 24.40 -19.61
CA SER A 29 22.84 25.11 -20.68
C SER A 29 21.82 24.22 -21.40
N SER A 30 22.14 22.93 -21.53
CA SER A 30 21.47 21.99 -22.44
C SER A 30 21.76 20.54 -22.07
N ILE A 31 20.84 19.66 -22.46
CA ILE A 31 20.97 18.19 -22.41
C ILE A 31 20.93 17.66 -23.85
N ILE A 32 21.93 16.88 -24.23
CA ILE A 32 22.05 16.24 -25.54
C ILE A 32 21.91 14.73 -25.34
N ALA A 33 20.71 14.21 -25.57
CA ALA A 33 20.39 12.78 -25.47
C ALA A 33 20.45 12.13 -26.85
N LEU A 34 21.47 11.33 -27.12
CA LEU A 34 21.85 10.86 -28.46
C LEU A 34 20.96 9.73 -29.02
N SER A 35 19.64 9.92 -28.96
CA SER A 35 18.62 9.11 -29.62
C SER A 35 17.42 9.98 -30.00
N THR A 36 16.80 9.66 -31.14
CA THR A 36 15.52 10.25 -31.59
C THR A 36 14.32 9.35 -31.33
N ASN A 37 14.53 8.11 -30.85
CA ASN A 37 13.44 7.17 -30.56
C ASN A 37 12.85 7.49 -29.16
N PRO A 38 11.57 7.92 -29.06
CA PRO A 38 10.95 8.25 -27.77
C PRO A 38 10.78 7.05 -26.82
N THR A 39 10.90 5.82 -27.32
CA THR A 39 10.85 4.57 -26.52
C THR A 39 12.23 4.06 -26.08
N SER A 40 13.33 4.73 -26.47
CA SER A 40 14.68 4.31 -26.10
C SER A 40 15.08 4.78 -24.69
N PRO A 41 15.81 3.96 -23.90
CA PRO A 41 16.37 4.38 -22.62
C PRO A 41 17.25 5.64 -22.69
N VAL A 42 17.94 5.91 -23.81
CA VAL A 42 18.70 7.16 -24.01
C VAL A 42 17.80 8.39 -24.07
N PHE A 43 16.64 8.30 -24.74
CA PHE A 43 15.67 9.40 -24.78
C PHE A 43 15.03 9.64 -23.40
N ILE A 44 14.67 8.55 -22.71
CA ILE A 44 14.15 8.59 -21.34
C ILE A 44 15.18 9.21 -20.39
N ALA A 45 16.46 8.87 -20.52
CA ALA A 45 17.55 9.48 -19.74
C ALA A 45 17.57 11.01 -19.91
N GLY A 46 17.42 11.52 -21.14
CA GLY A 46 17.32 12.96 -21.41
C GLY A 46 16.11 13.64 -20.75
N ALA A 47 14.95 12.98 -20.74
CA ALA A 47 13.73 13.48 -20.11
C ALA A 47 13.82 13.48 -18.57
N GLU A 48 14.39 12.43 -17.99
CA GLU A 48 14.61 12.26 -16.56
C GLU A 48 15.69 13.23 -16.04
N LEU A 49 16.80 13.42 -16.77
CA LEU A 49 17.82 14.43 -16.49
C LEU A 49 17.24 15.85 -16.43
N ARG A 50 16.36 16.21 -17.37
CA ARG A 50 15.67 17.51 -17.33
C ARG A 50 14.82 17.63 -16.07
N CYS A 51 13.98 16.63 -15.76
CA CYS A 51 13.12 16.65 -14.57
C CYS A 51 13.92 16.77 -13.27
N GLY A 52 15.02 16.03 -13.16
CA GLY A 52 15.94 16.10 -12.02
C GLY A 52 16.61 17.46 -11.89
N ILE A 53 17.19 18.01 -12.97
CA ILE A 53 17.83 19.35 -12.93
C ILE A 53 16.80 20.45 -12.60
N GLU A 54 15.60 20.38 -13.19
CA GLU A 54 14.52 21.34 -12.94
C GLU A 54 14.02 21.32 -11.49
N ARG A 55 13.83 20.13 -10.88
CA ARG A 55 13.39 20.02 -9.47
C ARG A 55 14.53 20.25 -8.45
N ILE A 56 15.72 19.66 -8.66
CA ILE A 56 16.85 19.71 -7.70
C ILE A 56 17.50 21.10 -7.67
N LEU A 57 17.75 21.71 -8.83
CA LEU A 57 18.47 22.98 -8.96
C LEU A 57 17.56 24.18 -9.24
N GLY A 58 16.30 23.97 -9.65
CA GLY A 58 15.42 25.05 -10.08
C GLY A 58 15.81 25.65 -11.44
N GLN A 59 16.59 24.93 -12.24
CA GLN A 59 17.10 25.40 -13.53
C GLN A 59 16.37 24.72 -14.69
N SER A 60 15.71 25.48 -15.56
CA SER A 60 15.16 24.93 -16.81
C SER A 60 16.24 24.80 -17.88
N VAL A 61 16.24 23.65 -18.58
CA VAL A 61 17.31 23.22 -19.48
C VAL A 61 16.74 22.67 -20.78
N ARG A 62 17.32 23.09 -21.91
CA ARG A 62 16.90 22.63 -23.24
C ARG A 62 17.36 21.20 -23.51
N VAL A 63 16.44 20.29 -23.81
CA VAL A 63 16.76 18.92 -24.27
C VAL A 63 16.76 18.89 -25.79
N GLY A 64 17.78 18.27 -26.39
CA GLY A 64 17.89 17.99 -27.81
C GLY A 64 18.58 16.65 -28.07
N SER A 65 18.55 16.18 -29.31
CA SER A 65 19.07 14.85 -29.70
C SER A 65 20.33 14.89 -30.56
N HIS A 66 20.86 16.08 -30.85
CA HIS A 66 21.97 16.30 -31.77
C HIS A 66 22.94 17.35 -31.21
N PHE A 67 24.23 17.16 -31.50
CA PHE A 67 25.24 18.20 -31.29
C PHE A 67 24.97 19.43 -32.16
N HIS A 68 25.24 20.62 -31.62
CA HIS A 68 25.04 21.91 -32.29
C HIS A 68 26.17 22.87 -31.90
N SER A 69 26.51 23.83 -32.78
CA SER A 69 27.70 24.69 -32.66
C SER A 69 27.78 25.51 -31.36
N ASP A 70 26.63 25.75 -30.75
CA ASP A 70 26.46 26.67 -29.64
C ASP A 70 26.37 25.93 -28.29
N ALA A 71 26.42 24.58 -28.32
CA ALA A 71 26.43 23.73 -27.13
C ALA A 71 27.73 23.94 -26.33
N ARG A 72 27.57 24.31 -25.05
CA ARG A 72 28.61 24.48 -24.04
C ARG A 72 27.98 24.29 -22.67
N ASP A 73 28.73 23.77 -21.69
CA ASP A 73 28.21 23.53 -20.35
C ASP A 73 27.01 22.55 -20.42
N SER A 74 27.15 21.51 -21.24
CA SER A 74 26.07 20.57 -21.61
C SER A 74 26.19 19.24 -20.89
N ILE A 75 25.05 18.59 -20.58
CA ILE A 75 25.02 17.16 -20.25
C ILE A 75 24.81 16.37 -21.54
N ILE A 76 25.75 15.50 -21.90
CA ILE A 76 25.68 14.61 -23.07
C ILE A 76 25.47 13.17 -22.58
N VAL A 77 24.34 12.57 -22.97
CA VAL A 77 23.99 11.18 -22.62
C VAL A 77 23.78 10.33 -23.88
N GLY A 78 24.38 9.14 -23.89
CA GLY A 78 24.25 8.22 -25.02
C GLY A 78 25.15 6.99 -24.91
N THR A 79 25.12 6.15 -25.94
CA THR A 79 25.95 4.95 -25.99
C THR A 79 27.34 5.23 -26.56
N LEU A 80 28.31 4.38 -26.26
CA LEU A 80 29.65 4.42 -26.85
C LEU A 80 29.63 4.28 -28.38
N SER A 81 28.64 3.58 -28.95
CA SER A 81 28.42 3.52 -30.40
C SER A 81 27.85 4.82 -30.96
N ALA A 82 26.90 5.46 -30.27
CA ALA A 82 26.33 6.76 -30.67
C ALA A 82 27.38 7.89 -30.63
N LEU A 83 28.23 7.94 -29.59
CA LEU A 83 29.34 8.90 -29.54
C LEU A 83 30.36 8.68 -30.67
N LYS A 84 30.68 7.42 -31.01
CA LYS A 84 31.56 7.09 -32.14
C LYS A 84 30.95 7.53 -33.48
N ALA A 85 29.67 7.26 -33.70
CA ALA A 85 28.95 7.61 -34.92
C ALA A 85 28.83 9.13 -35.14
N ASN A 86 28.73 9.93 -34.06
CA ASN A 86 28.67 11.39 -34.12
C ASN A 86 30.04 12.07 -34.32
N GLY A 87 31.12 11.30 -34.52
CA GLY A 87 32.35 11.79 -35.12
C GLY A 87 33.42 12.30 -34.16
N GLY A 88 34.45 11.48 -33.92
CA GLY A 88 35.80 11.96 -33.54
C GLY A 88 35.94 12.71 -32.21
N HIS A 89 34.95 12.66 -31.31
CA HIS A 89 34.96 13.40 -30.05
C HIS A 89 36.23 13.06 -29.23
N PRO A 90 37.04 14.04 -28.79
CA PRO A 90 38.31 13.78 -28.08
C PRO A 90 38.22 12.88 -26.84
N LEU A 91 37.03 12.78 -26.24
CA LEU A 91 36.71 11.94 -25.09
C LEU A 91 36.75 10.43 -25.39
N LEU A 92 36.69 10.01 -26.66
CA LEU A 92 36.73 8.59 -27.03
C LEU A 92 38.06 7.90 -26.67
N GLN A 93 39.11 8.67 -26.33
CA GLN A 93 40.36 8.18 -25.75
C GLN A 93 40.36 8.19 -24.21
N SER A 94 39.37 8.84 -23.58
CA SER A 94 39.21 9.01 -22.13
C SER A 94 38.18 8.07 -21.51
N VAL A 95 37.23 7.54 -22.29
CA VAL A 95 36.25 6.53 -21.84
C VAL A 95 36.95 5.17 -21.68
N PRO A 96 36.96 4.55 -20.48
CA PRO A 96 37.54 3.22 -20.27
C PRO A 96 36.76 2.08 -20.94
N ALA A 97 37.20 0.83 -20.75
CA ALA A 97 36.41 -0.33 -21.12
C ALA A 97 35.12 -0.39 -20.27
N LEU A 98 34.00 -0.71 -20.93
CA LEU A 98 32.68 -0.88 -20.33
C LEU A 98 32.14 -2.27 -20.67
N ASP A 99 31.65 -2.97 -19.65
CA ASP A 99 30.94 -4.25 -19.81
C ASP A 99 29.48 -4.00 -20.25
N GLU A 100 28.70 -5.05 -20.52
CA GLU A 100 27.26 -4.87 -20.79
C GLU A 100 26.56 -4.20 -19.60
N ASP A 101 25.61 -3.30 -19.87
CA ASP A 101 25.00 -2.35 -18.92
C ASP A 101 25.95 -1.35 -18.26
N GLY A 102 27.28 -1.52 -18.38
CA GLY A 102 28.28 -0.63 -17.84
C GLY A 102 28.22 0.77 -18.41
N PHE A 103 28.64 1.76 -17.61
CA PHE A 103 28.67 3.17 -18.00
C PHE A 103 29.85 3.92 -17.38
N TRP A 104 30.18 5.05 -17.98
CA TRP A 104 31.18 5.99 -17.48
C TRP A 104 30.54 7.37 -17.27
N LEU A 105 30.83 7.96 -16.11
CA LEU A 105 30.47 9.33 -15.76
C LEU A 105 31.73 10.20 -15.75
N GLY A 106 31.81 11.14 -16.70
CA GLY A 106 32.93 12.07 -16.87
C GLY A 106 32.50 13.53 -16.70
N ILE A 107 33.10 14.23 -15.75
CA ILE A 107 32.85 15.64 -15.41
C ILE A 107 34.18 16.39 -15.40
N ASN A 108 34.20 17.63 -15.91
CA ASN A 108 35.40 18.46 -16.10
C ASN A 108 36.49 17.80 -16.99
N VAL A 109 36.08 16.95 -17.95
CA VAL A 109 37.01 16.10 -18.71
C VAL A 109 37.80 16.92 -19.74
N ASN A 110 39.13 16.73 -19.77
CA ASN A 110 40.05 17.49 -20.62
C ASN A 110 39.92 19.02 -20.51
N GLY A 111 39.33 19.52 -19.43
CA GLY A 111 39.09 20.94 -19.20
C GLY A 111 37.80 21.51 -19.82
N SER A 112 36.94 20.70 -20.46
CA SER A 112 35.57 21.16 -20.76
C SER A 112 34.73 21.21 -19.49
N ASN A 113 33.72 22.08 -19.44
CA ASN A 113 32.70 22.09 -18.38
C ASN A 113 31.61 21.03 -18.58
N ASP A 114 31.58 20.38 -19.74
CA ASP A 114 30.55 19.41 -20.10
C ASP A 114 30.56 18.17 -19.19
N ILE A 115 29.39 17.53 -19.12
CA ILE A 115 29.13 16.32 -18.33
C ILE A 115 28.80 15.20 -19.31
N HIS A 116 29.47 14.07 -19.19
CA HIS A 116 29.40 12.95 -20.14
C HIS A 116 28.91 11.69 -19.43
N ILE A 117 27.79 11.16 -19.92
CA ILE A 117 27.14 9.95 -19.43
C ILE A 117 27.18 8.95 -20.59
N VAL A 118 28.18 8.08 -20.59
CA VAL A 118 28.46 7.17 -21.72
C VAL A 118 28.19 5.74 -21.30
N GLY A 119 27.08 5.16 -21.77
CA GLY A 119 26.78 3.74 -21.60
C GLY A 119 27.47 2.86 -22.63
N GLN A 120 27.69 1.58 -22.32
CA GLN A 120 28.02 0.58 -23.34
C GLN A 120 26.84 0.41 -24.30
N ASN A 121 25.65 0.18 -23.72
CA ASN A 121 24.35 0.08 -24.38
C ASN A 121 23.41 1.22 -23.89
N GLU A 122 22.16 1.22 -24.36
CA GLU A 122 21.18 2.25 -23.96
C GLU A 122 20.79 2.15 -22.47
N ARG A 123 20.74 0.94 -21.90
CA ARG A 123 20.43 0.72 -20.47
C ARG A 123 21.48 1.38 -19.59
N GLY A 124 22.77 1.17 -19.88
CA GLY A 124 23.89 1.80 -19.17
C GLY A 124 23.86 3.33 -19.25
N ALA A 125 23.46 3.90 -20.39
CA ALA A 125 23.32 5.36 -20.52
C ALA A 125 22.21 5.92 -19.61
N LEU A 126 21.10 5.20 -19.45
CA LEU A 126 20.04 5.52 -18.49
C LEU A 126 20.49 5.32 -17.03
N TYR A 127 21.19 4.22 -16.74
CA TYR A 127 21.75 3.95 -15.40
C TYR A 127 22.76 5.02 -14.97
N GLY A 128 23.59 5.52 -15.89
CA GLY A 128 24.50 6.62 -15.62
C GLY A 128 23.81 7.97 -15.43
N ALA A 129 22.65 8.19 -16.06
CA ALA A 129 21.82 9.36 -15.82
C ALA A 129 21.20 9.32 -14.41
N PHE A 130 20.71 8.16 -13.97
CA PHE A 130 20.25 7.98 -12.59
C PHE A 130 21.39 8.07 -11.56
N GLU A 131 22.61 7.59 -11.84
CA GLU A 131 23.75 7.80 -10.94
C GLU A 131 24.12 9.29 -10.84
N TYR A 132 24.17 10.01 -11.97
CA TYR A 132 24.39 11.45 -11.98
C TYR A 132 23.33 12.21 -11.17
N LEU A 133 22.04 11.91 -11.35
CA LEU A 133 20.96 12.53 -10.59
C LEU A 133 21.00 12.17 -9.10
N SER A 134 21.38 10.93 -8.75
CA SER A 134 21.57 10.52 -7.36
C SER A 134 22.71 11.31 -6.70
N LEU A 135 23.89 11.36 -7.33
CA LEU A 135 25.03 12.13 -6.84
C LEU A 135 24.74 13.63 -6.76
N LEU A 136 23.88 14.16 -7.65
CA LEU A 136 23.42 15.55 -7.61
C LEU A 136 22.47 15.80 -6.43
N ALA A 137 21.41 15.00 -6.29
CA ALA A 137 20.42 15.13 -5.22
C ALA A 137 21.02 14.95 -3.81
N GLN A 138 22.09 14.16 -3.69
CA GLN A 138 22.86 14.01 -2.45
C GLN A 138 23.92 15.11 -2.23
N GLY A 139 24.05 16.10 -3.14
CA GLY A 139 25.07 17.15 -3.07
C GLY A 139 26.52 16.69 -3.31
N LYS A 140 26.74 15.41 -3.67
CA LYS A 140 28.07 14.79 -3.82
C LYS A 140 28.87 15.36 -4.99
N LEU A 141 28.21 15.86 -6.04
CA LEU A 141 28.89 16.46 -7.21
C LEU A 141 29.48 17.86 -6.96
N ALA A 142 29.18 18.50 -5.83
CA ALA A 142 29.57 19.89 -5.55
C ALA A 142 31.09 20.12 -5.34
N LYS A 143 31.91 19.06 -5.27
CA LYS A 143 33.30 19.12 -4.80
C LYS A 143 34.31 18.23 -5.55
N THR A 144 33.91 17.56 -6.65
CA THR A 144 34.68 16.47 -7.26
C THR A 144 34.79 16.57 -8.78
N ASN A 145 35.99 16.29 -9.31
CA ASN A 145 36.14 15.83 -10.68
C ASN A 145 35.80 14.33 -10.71
N VAL A 146 34.69 13.96 -11.35
CA VAL A 146 34.27 12.56 -11.47
C VAL A 146 34.69 12.06 -12.85
N GLN A 147 35.50 11.01 -12.91
CA GLN A 147 35.84 10.27 -14.15
C GLN A 147 35.83 8.78 -13.83
N GLN A 148 34.63 8.24 -13.58
CA GLN A 148 34.43 6.94 -12.96
C GLN A 148 33.65 6.01 -13.88
N THR A 149 34.18 4.79 -14.04
CA THR A 149 33.48 3.66 -14.66
C THR A 149 32.68 2.91 -13.59
N TYR A 150 31.49 2.49 -13.98
CA TYR A 150 30.58 1.65 -13.22
C TYR A 150 30.21 0.48 -14.14
N ASN A 151 30.69 -0.72 -13.85
CA ASN A 151 30.27 -1.96 -14.52
C ASN A 151 29.53 -2.84 -13.51
N PRO A 152 28.53 -3.63 -13.92
CA PRO A 152 27.79 -4.50 -13.00
C PRO A 152 28.62 -5.70 -12.55
N GLY A 153 28.54 -6.03 -11.25
CA GLY A 153 29.12 -7.26 -10.69
C GLY A 153 28.38 -8.55 -11.07
N ALA A 154 27.20 -8.45 -11.68
CA ALA A 154 26.35 -9.55 -12.12
C ALA A 154 25.48 -9.18 -13.34
N ALA A 155 25.25 -10.15 -14.24
CA ALA A 155 24.46 -9.95 -15.45
C ALA A 155 22.95 -9.91 -15.16
N ILE A 156 22.47 -10.87 -14.34
CA ILE A 156 21.06 -10.97 -13.93
C ILE A 156 20.83 -10.17 -12.66
N ARG A 157 19.88 -9.23 -12.72
CA ARG A 157 19.52 -8.33 -11.62
C ARG A 157 18.02 -8.11 -11.69
N TYR A 158 17.24 -9.12 -11.30
CA TYR A 158 15.78 -9.17 -11.53
C TYR A 158 14.98 -8.95 -10.23
N VAL A 159 13.70 -8.63 -10.36
CA VAL A 159 12.70 -8.70 -9.28
C VAL A 159 11.60 -9.70 -9.63
N ASN A 160 11.00 -10.33 -8.63
CA ASN A 160 9.92 -11.31 -8.76
C ASN A 160 8.70 -10.81 -7.97
N GLU A 161 7.54 -10.76 -8.60
CA GLU A 161 6.29 -10.35 -7.97
C GLU A 161 5.39 -11.58 -7.79
N TRP A 162 4.88 -11.83 -6.59
CA TRP A 162 3.95 -12.92 -6.30
C TRP A 162 2.48 -12.50 -6.50
N ASP A 163 2.26 -11.69 -7.53
CA ASP A 163 0.98 -11.13 -7.93
C ASP A 163 0.08 -12.19 -8.60
N ASN A 164 -1.13 -12.32 -8.07
CA ASN A 164 -2.18 -13.17 -8.61
C ASN A 164 -3.07 -12.37 -9.60
N LEU A 165 -3.71 -13.08 -10.53
CA LEU A 165 -4.51 -12.45 -11.60
C LEU A 165 -5.80 -11.77 -11.08
N ASP A 166 -6.28 -12.13 -9.89
CA ASP A 166 -7.40 -11.47 -9.20
C ASP A 166 -7.00 -10.10 -8.60
N GLY A 167 -5.70 -9.81 -8.51
CA GLY A 167 -5.13 -8.60 -7.91
C GLY A 167 -4.71 -8.74 -6.45
N SER A 168 -4.81 -9.94 -5.85
CA SER A 168 -4.12 -10.27 -4.60
C SER A 168 -2.61 -10.48 -4.84
N ILE A 169 -1.81 -10.44 -3.77
CA ILE A 169 -0.38 -10.73 -3.82
C ILE A 169 -0.05 -11.72 -2.71
N GLU A 170 0.50 -12.89 -3.06
CA GLU A 170 0.93 -13.88 -2.07
C GLU A 170 2.13 -13.33 -1.28
N ARG A 171 1.94 -13.14 0.03
CA ARG A 171 2.91 -12.44 0.92
C ARG A 171 3.22 -11.00 0.47
N GLY A 172 2.23 -10.29 -0.05
CA GLY A 172 2.32 -8.85 -0.33
C GLY A 172 1.60 -8.00 0.72
N TYR A 173 2.34 -7.07 1.33
CA TYR A 173 1.87 -6.23 2.45
C TYR A 173 1.80 -4.74 2.07
N GLY A 174 1.86 -4.44 0.76
CA GLY A 174 1.82 -3.10 0.17
C GLY A 174 0.52 -2.80 -0.60
N GLY A 175 -0.59 -3.46 -0.25
CA GLY A 175 -1.85 -3.38 -0.97
C GLY A 175 -1.94 -4.37 -2.14
N LYS A 176 -2.78 -4.05 -3.13
CA LYS A 176 -3.10 -4.93 -4.27
C LYS A 176 -2.10 -4.81 -5.43
N SER A 177 -2.10 -5.81 -6.31
CA SER A 177 -1.26 -5.86 -7.52
C SER A 177 -1.28 -4.55 -8.32
N ILE A 178 -0.12 -4.17 -8.86
CA ILE A 178 -0.02 -3.07 -9.85
C ILE A 178 -0.11 -3.57 -11.30
N PHE A 179 -0.24 -4.88 -11.51
CA PHE A 179 -0.27 -5.53 -12.82
C PHE A 179 -1.66 -6.09 -13.16
N PHE A 180 -2.38 -6.66 -12.20
CA PHE A 180 -3.62 -7.40 -12.44
C PHE A 180 -4.81 -7.01 -11.56
N CYS A 181 -6.03 -7.26 -12.05
CA CYS A 181 -7.25 -7.43 -11.28
C CYS A 181 -8.29 -8.24 -12.09
N ASP A 182 -9.25 -8.88 -11.43
CA ASP A 182 -10.39 -9.56 -12.08
C ASP A 182 -9.96 -10.57 -13.20
N GLU A 183 -8.95 -11.39 -12.90
CA GLU A 183 -8.28 -12.37 -13.78
C GLU A 183 -7.50 -11.76 -14.98
N LYS A 184 -7.21 -10.45 -14.97
CA LYS A 184 -6.71 -9.71 -16.15
C LYS A 184 -5.66 -8.66 -15.85
N VAL A 185 -4.84 -8.36 -16.86
CA VAL A 185 -3.93 -7.19 -16.84
C VAL A 185 -4.71 -5.88 -16.80
N LEU A 186 -4.26 -4.95 -15.94
CA LEU A 186 -4.87 -3.64 -15.73
C LEU A 186 -4.93 -2.76 -17.00
N THR A 187 -5.96 -1.90 -17.05
CA THR A 187 -6.11 -0.92 -18.14
C THR A 187 -5.17 0.27 -17.95
N ASP A 188 -5.02 0.81 -16.74
CA ASP A 188 -4.00 1.82 -16.44
C ASP A 188 -2.71 1.15 -15.95
N LEU A 189 -1.59 1.49 -16.60
CA LEU A 189 -0.25 1.01 -16.28
C LEU A 189 0.64 2.15 -15.74
N SER A 190 0.03 3.22 -15.22
CA SER A 190 0.74 4.37 -14.62
C SER A 190 1.66 3.98 -13.46
N ARG A 191 1.23 3.08 -12.56
CA ARG A 191 2.08 2.52 -11.49
C ARG A 191 3.19 1.62 -12.04
N VAL A 192 2.91 0.77 -13.03
CA VAL A 192 3.95 -0.04 -13.72
C VAL A 192 5.05 0.85 -14.30
N ARG A 193 4.69 1.98 -14.93
CA ARG A 193 5.66 2.97 -15.44
C ARG A 193 6.47 3.64 -14.33
N GLN A 194 5.84 3.97 -13.20
CA GLN A 194 6.54 4.51 -12.04
C GLN A 194 7.48 3.46 -11.40
N TYR A 195 7.10 2.19 -11.41
CA TYR A 195 7.91 1.11 -10.86
C TYR A 195 9.14 0.83 -11.74
N ALA A 196 8.97 0.79 -13.06
CA ALA A 196 10.06 0.67 -14.01
C ALA A 196 11.11 1.80 -13.85
N ARG A 197 10.67 3.04 -13.53
CA ARG A 197 11.58 4.15 -13.15
C ARG A 197 12.40 3.83 -11.90
N LEU A 198 11.75 3.36 -10.84
CA LEU A 198 12.44 2.97 -9.59
C LEU A 198 13.46 1.87 -9.86
N LEU A 199 13.04 0.75 -10.45
CA LEU A 199 13.90 -0.39 -10.80
C LEU A 199 15.12 0.03 -11.63
N ALA A 200 14.92 0.80 -12.69
CA ALA A 200 16.01 1.28 -13.54
C ALA A 200 17.01 2.18 -12.78
N SER A 201 16.51 3.03 -11.87
CA SER A 201 17.37 3.90 -11.06
C SER A 201 18.26 3.16 -10.07
N ILE A 202 17.90 1.91 -9.72
CA ILE A 202 18.72 0.96 -8.94
C ILE A 202 19.33 -0.15 -9.80
N ARG A 203 19.39 0.03 -11.13
CA ARG A 203 20.05 -0.85 -12.13
C ARG A 203 19.48 -2.27 -12.26
N ILE A 204 18.27 -2.52 -11.77
CA ILE A 204 17.50 -3.73 -12.09
C ILE A 204 17.21 -3.76 -13.60
N ASN A 205 17.32 -4.93 -14.23
CA ASN A 205 17.15 -5.12 -15.68
C ASN A 205 16.04 -6.11 -16.07
N GLY A 206 15.40 -6.76 -15.10
CA GLY A 206 14.27 -7.66 -15.34
C GLY A 206 13.21 -7.66 -14.23
N CYS A 207 11.97 -7.99 -14.60
CA CYS A 207 10.86 -8.21 -13.69
C CYS A 207 10.07 -9.46 -14.09
N ILE A 208 9.83 -10.38 -13.15
CA ILE A 208 8.91 -11.51 -13.32
C ILE A 208 7.57 -11.08 -12.72
N VAL A 209 6.60 -10.77 -13.59
CA VAL A 209 5.45 -9.94 -13.23
C VAL A 209 4.29 -10.67 -12.54
N ASN A 210 4.41 -11.97 -12.27
CA ASN A 210 3.31 -12.79 -11.75
C ASN A 210 3.78 -13.96 -10.88
N ASN A 211 2.87 -14.43 -10.01
CA ASN A 211 3.12 -15.44 -9.00
C ASN A 211 3.72 -16.74 -9.54
N VAL A 212 4.72 -17.24 -8.81
CA VAL A 212 5.35 -18.56 -8.97
C VAL A 212 4.34 -19.70 -8.77
N ASN A 213 3.31 -19.51 -7.93
CA ASN A 213 2.10 -20.32 -7.89
C ASN A 213 1.13 -19.88 -9.01
N SER A 214 1.60 -20.01 -10.27
CA SER A 214 0.94 -19.43 -11.45
C SER A 214 -0.37 -20.12 -11.84
N SER A 215 -1.16 -19.46 -12.70
CA SER A 215 -2.41 -19.97 -13.27
C SER A 215 -2.35 -20.07 -14.80
N HIS A 216 -2.98 -21.11 -15.36
CA HIS A 216 -3.10 -21.29 -16.81
C HIS A 216 -3.90 -20.14 -17.49
N ASN A 217 -4.70 -19.38 -16.73
CA ASN A 217 -5.39 -18.19 -17.22
C ASN A 217 -4.45 -17.05 -17.65
N LEU A 218 -3.18 -17.05 -17.23
CA LEU A 218 -2.19 -16.07 -17.68
C LEU A 218 -1.96 -16.09 -19.20
N LEU A 219 -2.16 -17.24 -19.83
CA LEU A 219 -1.78 -17.48 -21.24
C LEU A 219 -2.98 -17.48 -22.20
N ASN A 220 -4.12 -16.93 -21.77
CA ASN A 220 -5.23 -16.60 -22.66
C ASN A 220 -4.91 -15.34 -23.49
N GLU A 221 -5.47 -15.19 -24.69
CA GLU A 221 -5.16 -14.08 -25.62
C GLU A 221 -5.29 -12.68 -24.99
N THR A 222 -6.27 -12.44 -24.09
CA THR A 222 -6.44 -11.13 -23.43
C THR A 222 -5.26 -10.81 -22.51
N ASN A 223 -4.72 -11.82 -21.82
CA ASN A 223 -3.58 -11.65 -20.93
C ASN A 223 -2.24 -11.68 -21.68
N LEU A 224 -2.13 -12.41 -22.79
CA LEU A 224 -0.99 -12.30 -23.72
C LEU A 224 -0.85 -10.88 -24.28
N ASP A 225 -1.96 -10.27 -24.75
CA ASP A 225 -1.97 -8.88 -25.22
C ASP A 225 -1.69 -7.89 -24.06
N GLY A 226 -2.18 -8.21 -22.86
CA GLY A 226 -1.87 -7.47 -21.63
C GLY A 226 -0.38 -7.46 -21.28
N LEU A 227 0.29 -8.61 -21.36
CA LEU A 227 1.74 -8.75 -21.13
C LEU A 227 2.54 -7.90 -22.13
N GLY A 228 2.12 -7.83 -23.40
CA GLY A 228 2.67 -6.90 -24.39
C GLY A 228 2.61 -5.44 -23.92
N ARG A 229 1.46 -5.00 -23.39
CA ARG A 229 1.27 -3.64 -22.86
C ARG A 229 2.12 -3.34 -21.62
N ILE A 230 2.34 -4.34 -20.76
CA ILE A 230 3.26 -4.23 -19.62
C ILE A 230 4.70 -4.07 -20.13
N ALA A 231 5.14 -4.91 -21.07
CA ALA A 231 6.48 -4.84 -21.66
C ALA A 231 6.74 -3.47 -22.34
N ASP A 232 5.79 -2.97 -23.15
CA ASP A 232 5.85 -1.65 -23.77
C ASP A 232 5.97 -0.50 -22.75
N THR A 233 5.42 -0.70 -21.54
CA THR A 233 5.49 0.28 -20.45
C THR A 233 6.83 0.24 -19.71
N MET A 234 7.47 -0.92 -19.59
CA MET A 234 8.72 -1.11 -18.83
C MET A 234 9.99 -0.97 -19.68
N ARG A 235 9.95 -1.40 -20.95
CA ARG A 235 11.08 -1.39 -21.90
C ARG A 235 11.78 -0.03 -22.06
N PRO A 236 11.11 1.13 -22.08
CA PRO A 236 11.78 2.43 -22.14
C PRO A 236 12.70 2.73 -20.96
N TYR A 237 12.54 2.02 -19.84
CA TYR A 237 13.41 2.11 -18.66
C TYR A 237 14.50 1.03 -18.63
N GLY A 238 14.62 0.23 -19.70
CA GLY A 238 15.59 -0.87 -19.78
C GLY A 238 15.25 -2.10 -18.94
N VAL A 239 14.03 -2.17 -18.38
CA VAL A 239 13.54 -3.32 -17.62
C VAL A 239 12.71 -4.20 -18.57
N ARG A 240 13.20 -5.41 -18.84
CA ARG A 240 12.46 -6.44 -19.59
C ARG A 240 11.50 -7.19 -18.65
N ILE A 241 10.51 -7.88 -19.21
CA ILE A 241 9.61 -8.75 -18.41
C ILE A 241 9.79 -10.23 -18.73
N GLY A 242 9.55 -11.07 -17.73
CA GLY A 242 9.33 -12.51 -17.87
C GLY A 242 8.08 -12.91 -17.08
N VAL A 243 7.69 -14.19 -17.19
CA VAL A 243 6.48 -14.71 -16.54
C VAL A 243 6.75 -16.02 -15.80
N SER A 244 6.05 -16.22 -14.69
CA SER A 244 6.03 -17.52 -14.00
C SER A 244 5.00 -18.44 -14.66
N LEU A 245 5.39 -19.66 -15.05
CA LEU A 245 4.51 -20.60 -15.76
C LEU A 245 3.92 -21.67 -14.83
N PHE A 246 2.64 -21.99 -15.03
CA PHE A 246 2.00 -23.15 -14.42
C PHE A 246 2.27 -24.42 -15.24
N PHE A 247 2.91 -25.43 -14.65
CA PHE A 247 3.41 -26.60 -15.39
C PHE A 247 2.30 -27.40 -16.10
N ASP A 248 1.11 -27.52 -15.48
CA ASP A 248 -0.01 -28.32 -16.01
C ASP A 248 -0.95 -27.55 -16.97
N THR A 249 -0.52 -26.37 -17.44
CA THR A 249 -1.21 -25.56 -18.46
C THR A 249 -1.61 -26.34 -19.73
N PRO A 250 -0.82 -27.29 -20.28
CA PRO A 250 -1.24 -28.09 -21.45
C PRO A 250 -2.59 -28.80 -21.22
N ARG A 251 -2.84 -29.26 -20.00
CA ARG A 251 -4.11 -29.91 -19.60
C ARG A 251 -5.20 -28.87 -19.30
N GLY A 252 -4.86 -27.82 -18.56
CA GLY A 252 -5.83 -26.78 -18.16
C GLY A 252 -6.35 -25.91 -19.31
N LEU A 253 -5.47 -25.46 -20.20
CA LEU A 253 -5.78 -24.49 -21.27
C LEU A 253 -6.06 -25.14 -22.63
N ALA A 254 -5.35 -26.23 -22.97
CA ALA A 254 -5.51 -26.92 -24.26
C ALA A 254 -6.26 -28.25 -24.18
N GLY A 255 -6.59 -28.74 -22.98
CA GLY A 255 -7.34 -30.00 -22.80
C GLY A 255 -6.55 -31.26 -23.17
N LEU A 256 -5.21 -31.18 -23.23
CA LEU A 256 -4.37 -32.35 -23.46
C LEU A 256 -4.51 -33.39 -22.32
N PRO A 257 -4.23 -34.68 -22.57
CA PRO A 257 -4.36 -35.71 -21.54
C PRO A 257 -3.22 -35.70 -20.51
N THR A 258 -2.10 -35.02 -20.80
CA THR A 258 -0.84 -35.05 -20.05
C THR A 258 -0.14 -33.68 -20.10
N SER A 259 0.83 -33.47 -19.21
CA SER A 259 1.85 -32.41 -19.29
C SER A 259 3.26 -32.97 -19.13
N ASP A 260 3.46 -34.24 -19.50
CA ASP A 260 4.78 -34.87 -19.57
C ASP A 260 5.70 -34.08 -20.53
N PRO A 261 6.84 -33.53 -20.06
CA PRO A 261 7.72 -32.68 -20.87
C PRO A 261 8.46 -33.41 -22.00
N LEU A 262 8.31 -34.74 -22.12
CA LEU A 262 8.80 -35.53 -23.24
C LEU A 262 7.69 -35.96 -24.22
N ASP A 263 6.44 -35.57 -23.99
CA ASP A 263 5.32 -35.84 -24.90
C ASP A 263 5.35 -34.85 -26.10
N PRO A 264 5.26 -35.32 -27.37
CA PRO A 264 5.33 -34.46 -28.55
C PRO A 264 4.26 -33.36 -28.62
N ASP A 265 3.04 -33.63 -28.16
CA ASP A 265 1.94 -32.66 -28.22
C ASP A 265 2.10 -31.59 -27.11
N VAL A 266 2.68 -31.97 -25.96
CA VAL A 266 3.07 -31.05 -24.88
C VAL A 266 4.23 -30.14 -25.31
N ILE A 267 5.27 -30.72 -25.93
CA ILE A 267 6.39 -29.94 -26.49
C ILE A 267 5.86 -28.93 -27.51
N LYS A 268 5.04 -29.39 -28.48
CA LYS A 268 4.45 -28.50 -29.48
C LYS A 268 3.58 -27.40 -28.89
N PHE A 269 2.77 -27.72 -27.87
CA PHE A 269 1.96 -26.72 -27.16
C PHE A 269 2.84 -25.58 -26.61
N TRP A 270 3.97 -25.91 -25.98
CA TRP A 270 4.87 -24.90 -25.43
C TRP A 270 5.65 -24.14 -26.51
N GLU A 271 6.00 -24.76 -27.65
CA GLU A 271 6.55 -24.04 -28.82
C GLU A 271 5.56 -23.01 -29.39
N ASP A 272 4.29 -23.40 -29.56
CA ASP A 272 3.23 -22.51 -30.07
C ASP A 272 2.92 -21.36 -29.10
N ILE A 273 2.86 -21.63 -27.79
CA ILE A 273 2.67 -20.62 -26.74
C ILE A 273 3.86 -19.66 -26.65
N THR A 274 5.09 -20.18 -26.73
CA THR A 274 6.31 -19.35 -26.70
C THR A 274 6.35 -18.42 -27.90
N THR A 275 5.96 -18.92 -29.09
CA THR A 275 5.82 -18.09 -30.29
C THR A 275 4.85 -16.93 -30.08
N LYS A 276 3.63 -17.19 -29.56
CA LYS A 276 2.63 -16.14 -29.27
C LYS A 276 3.10 -15.09 -28.26
N LEU A 277 3.89 -15.52 -27.27
CA LEU A 277 4.48 -14.60 -26.29
C LEU A 277 5.50 -13.68 -26.97
N TYR A 278 6.42 -14.22 -27.77
CA TYR A 278 7.43 -13.41 -28.48
C TYR A 278 6.86 -12.54 -29.62
N GLU A 279 5.68 -12.86 -30.17
CA GLU A 279 4.93 -11.94 -31.05
C GLU A 279 4.55 -10.62 -30.34
N ARG A 280 4.31 -10.68 -29.02
CA ARG A 280 3.77 -9.57 -28.20
C ARG A 280 4.82 -8.95 -27.26
N VAL A 281 5.83 -9.74 -26.88
CA VAL A 281 6.97 -9.35 -26.05
C VAL A 281 8.26 -9.85 -26.75
N PRO A 282 8.73 -9.20 -27.82
CA PRO A 282 9.88 -9.68 -28.61
C PRO A 282 11.21 -9.75 -27.83
N ASP A 283 11.30 -9.06 -26.71
CA ASP A 283 12.42 -9.01 -25.78
C ASP A 283 12.08 -9.63 -24.41
N MET A 284 11.20 -10.65 -24.37
CA MET A 284 10.86 -11.35 -23.13
C MET A 284 12.12 -11.98 -22.50
N LEU A 285 12.24 -11.93 -21.17
CA LEU A 285 13.31 -12.57 -20.40
C LEU A 285 13.30 -14.10 -20.53
N GLY A 286 12.11 -14.67 -20.75
CA GLY A 286 11.85 -16.10 -20.63
C GLY A 286 10.94 -16.38 -19.43
N TYR A 287 11.21 -17.47 -18.72
CA TYR A 287 10.27 -18.11 -17.79
C TYR A 287 10.84 -18.37 -16.40
N THR A 288 10.00 -18.19 -15.37
CA THR A 288 10.27 -18.68 -14.01
C THR A 288 9.42 -19.91 -13.72
N ILE A 289 10.03 -20.95 -13.14
CA ILE A 289 9.37 -22.23 -12.86
C ILE A 289 9.49 -22.58 -11.37
N LYS A 290 8.34 -22.71 -10.69
CA LYS A 290 8.18 -23.48 -9.44
C LYS A 290 7.44 -24.76 -9.82
N ALA A 291 8.03 -25.92 -9.55
CA ALA A 291 7.48 -27.21 -9.96
C ALA A 291 7.86 -28.31 -8.96
N ASN A 292 6.95 -29.26 -8.73
CA ASN A 292 7.08 -30.31 -7.71
C ASN A 292 7.40 -29.82 -6.29
N SER A 293 6.86 -28.65 -5.93
CA SER A 293 7.04 -28.02 -4.61
C SER A 293 5.69 -27.52 -4.11
N GLU A 294 5.35 -27.83 -2.86
CA GLU A 294 4.11 -27.33 -2.20
C GLU A 294 2.84 -27.61 -3.01
N GLY A 295 2.71 -28.84 -3.50
CA GLY A 295 1.58 -29.27 -4.33
C GLY A 295 1.64 -28.85 -5.80
N GLN A 296 2.55 -27.96 -6.20
CA GLN A 296 2.67 -27.53 -7.60
C GLN A 296 3.09 -28.71 -8.51
N PRO A 297 2.44 -28.89 -9.68
CA PRO A 297 2.77 -29.95 -10.63
C PRO A 297 4.17 -29.76 -11.23
N GLY A 298 4.71 -30.82 -11.82
CA GLY A 298 6.06 -30.77 -12.39
C GLY A 298 6.54 -32.09 -13.01
N PRO A 299 7.78 -32.14 -13.52
CA PRO A 299 8.31 -33.30 -14.24
C PRO A 299 8.37 -34.58 -13.41
N LEU A 300 8.60 -34.52 -12.09
CA LEU A 300 8.65 -35.71 -11.23
C LEU A 300 7.31 -36.46 -11.22
N THR A 301 6.19 -35.72 -11.34
CA THR A 301 4.82 -36.27 -11.44
C THR A 301 4.66 -37.19 -12.66
N TYR A 302 5.45 -36.94 -13.71
CA TYR A 302 5.46 -37.68 -14.97
C TYR A 302 6.64 -38.66 -15.08
N GLY A 303 7.37 -38.90 -13.98
CA GLY A 303 8.55 -39.77 -13.96
C GLY A 303 9.73 -39.21 -14.77
N ARG A 304 9.82 -37.89 -14.89
CA ARG A 304 10.89 -37.15 -15.60
C ARG A 304 11.79 -36.42 -14.61
N THR A 305 13.03 -36.13 -14.99
CA THR A 305 13.95 -35.34 -14.13
C THR A 305 13.60 -33.85 -14.15
N LEU A 306 14.03 -33.09 -13.14
CA LEU A 306 13.87 -31.63 -13.11
C LEU A 306 14.52 -30.98 -14.34
N ALA A 307 15.68 -31.50 -14.77
CA ALA A 307 16.34 -31.09 -16.01
C ALA A 307 15.51 -31.37 -17.26
N GLN A 308 14.85 -32.53 -17.38
CA GLN A 308 13.95 -32.80 -18.52
C GLN A 308 12.77 -31.81 -18.58
N GLY A 309 12.20 -31.43 -17.43
CA GLY A 309 11.17 -30.38 -17.35
C GLY A 309 11.69 -29.00 -17.75
N ALA A 310 12.83 -28.58 -17.19
CA ALA A 310 13.45 -27.29 -17.52
C ALA A 310 13.83 -27.18 -19.00
N ASN A 311 14.43 -28.24 -19.56
CA ASN A 311 14.98 -28.27 -20.92
C ASN A 311 13.89 -28.20 -22.00
N MET A 312 12.66 -28.64 -21.72
CA MET A 312 11.51 -28.43 -22.61
C MET A 312 11.26 -26.93 -22.83
N PHE A 313 11.07 -26.17 -21.74
CA PHE A 313 10.89 -24.72 -21.80
C PHE A 313 12.11 -24.03 -22.43
N ALA A 314 13.33 -24.45 -22.08
CA ALA A 314 14.56 -23.85 -22.58
C ALA A 314 14.69 -24.00 -24.12
N ARG A 315 14.29 -25.16 -24.67
CA ARG A 315 14.25 -25.41 -26.11
C ARG A 315 13.17 -24.60 -26.81
N ALA A 316 12.00 -24.42 -26.21
CA ALA A 316 10.95 -23.56 -26.75
C ALA A 316 11.37 -22.08 -26.82
N LEU A 317 12.20 -21.59 -25.88
CA LEU A 317 12.75 -20.23 -25.89
C LEU A 317 13.84 -20.01 -26.97
N LYS A 318 14.69 -21.02 -27.24
CA LYS A 318 15.90 -20.89 -28.09
C LYS A 318 15.69 -20.30 -29.49
N PRO A 319 14.59 -20.54 -30.23
CA PRO A 319 14.34 -19.91 -31.53
C PRO A 319 14.14 -18.39 -31.49
N HIS A 320 13.82 -17.82 -30.32
CA HIS A 320 13.32 -16.44 -30.21
C HIS A 320 14.35 -15.42 -29.70
N GLY A 321 15.52 -15.86 -29.21
CA GLY A 321 16.59 -14.96 -28.81
C GLY A 321 17.38 -15.45 -27.60
N ASP A 322 17.60 -14.56 -26.63
CA ASP A 322 18.39 -14.77 -25.42
C ASP A 322 17.56 -15.20 -24.19
N GLY A 323 16.32 -15.66 -24.41
CA GLY A 323 15.39 -16.06 -23.34
C GLY A 323 15.89 -17.23 -22.50
N ILE A 324 15.74 -17.12 -21.18
CA ILE A 324 16.21 -18.09 -20.18
C ILE A 324 15.08 -18.76 -19.38
N VAL A 325 15.38 -19.92 -18.79
CA VAL A 325 14.52 -20.57 -17.79
C VAL A 325 15.14 -20.42 -16.41
N MET A 326 14.51 -19.63 -15.55
CA MET A 326 14.80 -19.56 -14.12
C MET A 326 14.07 -20.69 -13.40
N TYR A 327 14.77 -21.80 -13.17
CA TYR A 327 14.19 -22.96 -12.50
C TYR A 327 14.49 -22.89 -11.00
N ARG A 328 13.47 -22.75 -10.15
CA ARG A 328 13.67 -22.57 -8.70
C ARG A 328 14.11 -23.87 -8.05
N ALA A 329 15.19 -23.81 -7.26
CA ALA A 329 15.70 -24.91 -6.44
C ALA A 329 14.90 -25.14 -5.15
N PHE A 330 13.84 -24.36 -4.92
CA PHE A 330 12.94 -24.47 -3.78
C PHE A 330 12.00 -25.68 -3.95
N VAL A 331 12.57 -26.88 -3.82
CA VAL A 331 11.92 -28.19 -3.98
C VAL A 331 12.25 -29.05 -2.77
N TYR A 332 11.24 -29.47 -2.02
CA TYR A 332 11.38 -30.25 -0.80
C TYR A 332 10.13 -31.10 -0.52
N ASN A 333 10.25 -32.09 0.35
CA ASN A 333 9.10 -32.80 0.88
C ASN A 333 8.46 -31.98 2.02
N HIS A 334 7.20 -31.58 1.87
CA HIS A 334 6.40 -30.89 2.91
C HIS A 334 5.51 -31.86 3.72
N HIS A 335 5.79 -33.16 3.60
CA HIS A 335 5.23 -34.26 4.38
C HIS A 335 6.38 -35.11 4.96
N LEU A 336 7.38 -34.47 5.58
CA LEU A 336 8.45 -35.17 6.29
C LEU A 336 7.93 -35.77 7.60
N ASP A 337 8.50 -36.90 8.02
CA ASP A 337 8.22 -37.51 9.32
C ASP A 337 9.25 -37.03 10.33
N GLU A 338 8.85 -36.21 11.31
CA GLU A 338 9.73 -35.70 12.35
C GLU A 338 10.33 -36.84 13.21
N THR A 339 9.63 -37.97 13.34
CA THR A 339 10.09 -39.09 14.17
C THR A 339 11.31 -39.81 13.58
N ASP A 340 11.59 -39.62 12.29
CA ASP A 340 12.90 -39.97 11.71
C ASP A 340 13.90 -38.84 11.98
N LEU A 341 14.94 -39.15 12.76
CA LEU A 341 16.02 -38.23 13.10
C LEU A 341 17.02 -37.98 11.95
N LYS A 342 16.83 -38.60 10.78
CA LYS A 342 17.59 -38.34 9.55
C LYS A 342 16.83 -37.50 8.52
N ASN A 343 15.52 -37.27 8.70
CA ASN A 343 14.79 -36.29 7.89
C ASN A 343 15.28 -34.87 8.19
N ASP A 344 15.55 -34.08 7.14
CA ASP A 344 15.97 -32.69 7.21
C ASP A 344 15.61 -31.96 5.92
N ARG A 345 14.81 -30.89 5.99
CA ARG A 345 14.47 -30.06 4.83
C ARG A 345 15.72 -29.40 4.22
N ALA A 346 16.73 -29.08 5.03
CA ALA A 346 17.94 -28.40 4.57
C ALA A 346 18.75 -29.23 3.56
N ASN A 347 18.63 -30.56 3.57
CA ASN A 347 19.32 -31.43 2.60
C ASN A 347 18.71 -31.37 1.19
N ALA A 348 17.41 -31.05 1.06
CA ALA A 348 16.60 -31.37 -0.11
C ALA A 348 17.10 -30.70 -1.41
N ALA A 349 17.54 -29.45 -1.36
CA ALA A 349 18.01 -28.73 -2.54
C ALA A 349 19.22 -29.42 -3.21
N VAL A 350 20.14 -30.00 -2.42
CA VAL A 350 21.27 -30.77 -2.93
C VAL A 350 20.84 -32.14 -3.45
N GLU A 351 19.95 -32.83 -2.74
CA GLU A 351 19.41 -34.14 -3.16
C GLU A 351 18.73 -34.05 -4.54
N TYR A 352 17.87 -33.05 -4.74
CA TYR A 352 17.12 -32.86 -5.98
C TYR A 352 17.95 -32.35 -7.16
N PHE A 353 19.00 -31.53 -6.94
CA PHE A 353 19.70 -30.84 -8.04
C PHE A 353 21.17 -31.24 -8.25
N ALA A 354 21.92 -31.63 -7.23
CA ALA A 354 23.38 -31.84 -7.39
C ALA A 354 23.74 -32.95 -8.40
N HIS A 355 22.88 -33.98 -8.49
CA HIS A 355 23.05 -35.08 -9.45
C HIS A 355 22.69 -34.70 -10.91
N LEU A 356 22.21 -33.48 -11.16
CA LEU A 356 21.81 -32.97 -12.48
C LEU A 356 22.80 -31.92 -13.04
N ASP A 357 23.94 -31.67 -12.39
CA ASP A 357 24.86 -30.61 -12.82
C ASP A 357 25.46 -30.88 -14.21
N GLY A 358 25.07 -30.07 -15.20
CA GLY A 358 25.42 -30.24 -16.61
C GLY A 358 24.43 -31.03 -17.47
N GLU A 359 23.31 -31.50 -16.91
CA GLU A 359 22.18 -32.09 -17.66
C GLU A 359 21.18 -31.03 -18.16
N PHE A 360 21.35 -29.77 -17.74
CA PHE A 360 20.53 -28.63 -18.12
C PHE A 360 21.01 -27.96 -19.42
N GLU A 361 20.09 -27.45 -20.24
CA GLU A 361 20.40 -26.65 -21.43
C GLU A 361 21.08 -25.32 -21.06
N ASP A 362 21.89 -24.75 -21.94
CA ASP A 362 22.75 -23.59 -21.64
C ASP A 362 22.01 -22.27 -21.34
N ASN A 363 20.70 -22.20 -21.59
CA ASN A 363 19.80 -21.11 -21.20
C ASN A 363 18.88 -21.46 -20.01
N VAL A 364 19.12 -22.57 -19.30
CA VAL A 364 18.55 -22.80 -17.97
C VAL A 364 19.49 -22.26 -16.91
N ILE A 365 18.92 -21.65 -15.87
CA ILE A 365 19.63 -21.06 -14.73
C ILE A 365 18.88 -21.49 -13.46
N ILE A 366 19.61 -22.04 -12.48
CA ILE A 366 19.00 -22.52 -11.25
C ILE A 366 18.91 -21.38 -10.23
N GLN A 367 17.70 -21.06 -9.81
CA GLN A 367 17.41 -19.98 -8.87
C GLN A 367 17.34 -20.53 -7.44
N ILE A 368 18.31 -20.20 -6.60
CA ILE A 368 18.52 -20.81 -5.28
C ILE A 368 18.24 -19.76 -4.20
N LYS A 369 17.35 -20.03 -3.24
CA LYS A 369 17.16 -19.17 -2.05
C LYS A 369 18.50 -19.00 -1.31
N PHE A 370 18.69 -17.86 -0.65
CA PHE A 370 19.96 -17.54 0.00
C PHE A 370 20.39 -18.62 1.02
N GLY A 371 19.44 -19.13 1.81
CA GLY A 371 19.57 -20.31 2.66
C GLY A 371 18.78 -21.51 2.13
N PRO A 372 18.93 -22.71 2.72
CA PRO A 372 18.31 -23.94 2.24
C PRO A 372 16.88 -24.18 2.74
N ILE A 373 16.33 -23.35 3.64
CA ILE A 373 14.98 -23.50 4.20
C ILE A 373 13.99 -22.53 3.58
N ASP A 374 13.88 -21.28 4.06
CA ASP A 374 12.81 -20.35 3.67
C ASP A 374 12.96 -18.89 4.14
N PHE A 375 14.00 -18.18 3.70
CA PHE A 375 14.15 -16.74 3.94
C PHE A 375 14.02 -16.32 5.44
N GLN A 376 14.46 -17.19 6.36
CA GLN A 376 14.34 -16.95 7.80
C GLN A 376 15.28 -15.84 8.28
N ILE A 377 15.00 -15.26 9.47
CA ILE A 377 15.78 -14.17 10.10
C ILE A 377 17.31 -14.38 10.10
N ARG A 378 17.76 -15.64 10.13
CA ARG A 378 19.12 -16.06 9.83
C ARG A 378 19.12 -17.50 9.28
N GLU A 379 19.75 -17.71 8.13
CA GLU A 379 20.13 -19.03 7.61
C GLU A 379 21.60 -19.02 7.19
N PRO A 380 22.34 -20.14 7.28
CA PRO A 380 23.63 -20.26 6.60
C PRO A 380 23.41 -20.39 5.08
N PRO A 381 24.36 -19.97 4.23
CA PRO A 381 24.17 -20.00 2.78
C PRO A 381 23.88 -21.40 2.23
N SER A 382 22.97 -21.49 1.26
CA SER A 382 22.51 -22.74 0.67
C SER A 382 23.66 -23.59 0.13
N THR A 383 23.76 -24.84 0.59
CA THR A 383 24.83 -25.78 0.24
C THR A 383 24.93 -26.03 -1.25
N LEU A 384 23.81 -25.95 -1.98
CA LEU A 384 23.72 -26.18 -3.43
C LEU A 384 24.67 -25.30 -4.27
N PHE A 385 25.04 -24.11 -3.78
CA PHE A 385 26.05 -23.25 -4.41
C PHE A 385 27.44 -23.93 -4.56
N ALA A 386 27.76 -24.97 -3.79
CA ALA A 386 29.02 -25.72 -3.92
C ALA A 386 28.95 -26.92 -4.91
N HIS A 387 27.75 -27.32 -5.33
CA HIS A 387 27.50 -28.55 -6.10
C HIS A 387 27.23 -28.28 -7.59
N LEU A 388 26.55 -27.18 -7.94
CA LEU A 388 26.30 -26.81 -9.33
C LEU A 388 27.50 -26.06 -9.93
N ARG A 389 28.38 -26.82 -10.59
CA ARG A 389 29.67 -26.33 -11.11
C ARG A 389 29.71 -26.15 -12.64
N LYS A 390 28.76 -26.74 -13.37
CA LYS A 390 28.58 -26.64 -14.82
C LYS A 390 27.32 -25.88 -15.20
N THR A 391 26.35 -25.84 -14.29
CA THR A 391 25.05 -25.18 -14.47
C THR A 391 25.09 -23.76 -13.93
N PRO A 392 24.65 -22.73 -14.67
CA PRO A 392 24.55 -21.37 -14.13
C PRO A 392 23.55 -21.29 -12.97
N VAL A 393 23.85 -20.48 -11.97
CA VAL A 393 23.01 -20.26 -10.78
C VAL A 393 22.77 -18.77 -10.54
N ILE A 394 21.69 -18.44 -9.82
CA ILE A 394 21.46 -17.12 -9.22
C ILE A 394 21.06 -17.28 -7.75
N CYS A 395 21.30 -16.25 -6.93
CA CYS A 395 20.78 -16.18 -5.57
C CYS A 395 19.43 -15.45 -5.52
N GLU A 396 18.45 -16.05 -4.85
CA GLU A 396 17.12 -15.49 -4.60
C GLU A 396 17.05 -14.93 -3.17
N PHE A 397 16.63 -13.67 -3.03
CA PHE A 397 16.37 -12.99 -1.76
C PHE A 397 14.89 -12.65 -1.59
N MET A 398 14.52 -12.11 -0.42
CA MET A 398 13.19 -11.55 -0.17
C MET A 398 13.32 -10.07 0.22
N VAL A 399 12.57 -9.19 -0.44
CA VAL A 399 12.49 -7.74 -0.15
C VAL A 399 11.21 -7.39 0.61
N CYS A 400 10.13 -8.14 0.36
CA CYS A 400 9.01 -8.25 1.28
C CYS A 400 9.40 -9.12 2.50
N GLN A 401 8.78 -8.84 3.64
CA GLN A 401 9.23 -9.27 4.96
C GLN A 401 8.34 -10.40 5.52
N GLU A 402 8.10 -11.49 4.76
CA GLU A 402 7.21 -12.61 5.16
C GLU A 402 7.49 -13.08 6.59
N TYR A 403 8.71 -13.57 6.84
CA TYR A 403 9.21 -14.04 8.13
C TYR A 403 9.89 -12.93 8.96
N LEU A 404 9.62 -11.67 8.63
CA LEU A 404 10.31 -10.48 9.16
C LEU A 404 9.33 -9.36 9.55
N GLY A 405 8.12 -9.76 9.96
CA GLY A 405 7.08 -8.86 10.48
C GLY A 405 6.39 -8.00 9.43
N GLN A 406 6.38 -8.45 8.17
CA GLN A 406 5.36 -8.14 7.16
C GLN A 406 5.16 -6.64 6.86
N GLN A 407 6.25 -5.87 6.92
CA GLN A 407 6.26 -4.40 6.84
C GLN A 407 5.36 -3.68 7.88
N SER A 408 4.84 -4.39 8.88
CA SER A 408 4.35 -3.82 10.14
C SER A 408 5.50 -3.58 11.12
N HIS A 409 6.56 -4.37 10.99
CA HIS A 409 7.88 -4.15 11.60
C HIS A 409 8.83 -3.52 10.56
N TYR A 410 9.71 -2.62 10.97
CA TYR A 410 10.87 -2.25 10.16
C TYR A 410 12.02 -3.24 10.42
N VAL A 411 12.55 -3.82 9.34
CA VAL A 411 13.76 -4.63 9.31
C VAL A 411 14.56 -4.22 8.07
N TYR A 412 15.78 -3.72 8.24
CA TYR A 412 16.71 -3.43 7.17
C TYR A 412 17.59 -4.65 6.91
N MET A 413 17.37 -5.33 5.78
CA MET A 413 17.92 -6.67 5.51
C MET A 413 19.28 -6.66 4.80
N ALA A 414 19.75 -5.52 4.31
CA ALA A 414 21.04 -5.47 3.61
C ALA A 414 22.26 -5.99 4.42
N PRO A 415 22.36 -5.79 5.76
CA PRO A 415 23.43 -6.39 6.56
C PRO A 415 23.37 -7.92 6.62
N GLU A 416 22.16 -8.51 6.62
CA GLU A 416 21.95 -9.95 6.55
C GLU A 416 22.49 -10.49 5.22
N TRP A 417 22.05 -9.90 4.10
CA TRP A 417 22.50 -10.30 2.77
C TRP A 417 24.01 -10.08 2.57
N GLU A 418 24.61 -9.07 3.24
CA GLU A 418 26.07 -8.87 3.25
C GLU A 418 26.80 -10.06 3.89
N THR A 419 26.23 -10.68 4.94
CA THR A 419 26.81 -11.92 5.53
C THR A 419 26.73 -13.11 4.58
N ILE A 420 25.62 -13.27 3.84
CA ILE A 420 25.47 -14.33 2.84
C ILE A 420 26.45 -14.12 1.69
N LEU A 421 26.39 -12.95 1.05
CA LEU A 421 27.15 -12.62 -0.17
C LEU A 421 28.67 -12.66 0.06
N SER A 422 29.11 -12.38 1.28
CA SER A 422 30.53 -12.39 1.69
C SER A 422 31.01 -13.71 2.28
N PHE A 423 30.15 -14.74 2.41
CA PHE A 423 30.54 -16.05 2.93
C PHE A 423 31.44 -16.80 1.93
N ASP A 424 32.59 -17.30 2.38
CA ASP A 424 33.52 -18.11 1.57
C ASP A 424 33.16 -19.60 1.67
N MET A 425 32.63 -20.18 0.58
CA MET A 425 32.28 -21.61 0.52
C MET A 425 33.51 -22.54 0.49
N ARG A 426 34.74 -22.03 0.29
CA ARG A 426 35.99 -22.82 0.25
C ARG A 426 36.02 -23.95 -0.79
N ILE A 427 35.34 -23.78 -1.93
CA ILE A 427 35.27 -24.80 -3.00
C ILE A 427 36.69 -25.15 -3.48
N ASP A 428 37.02 -26.44 -3.50
CA ASP A 428 38.34 -26.98 -3.86
C ASP A 428 39.51 -26.27 -3.14
N ASP A 429 39.30 -25.95 -1.85
CA ASP A 429 40.21 -25.22 -0.95
C ASP A 429 40.54 -23.77 -1.37
N LYS A 430 39.75 -23.17 -2.26
CA LYS A 430 39.97 -21.81 -2.81
C LYS A 430 38.90 -20.83 -2.35
N PRO A 431 39.23 -19.52 -2.24
CA PRO A 431 38.23 -18.48 -1.99
C PRO A 431 37.12 -18.51 -3.04
N SER A 432 35.89 -18.74 -2.56
CA SER A 432 34.69 -19.03 -3.35
C SER A 432 33.51 -18.31 -2.69
N LEU A 433 33.51 -16.98 -2.75
CA LEU A 433 32.46 -16.17 -2.12
C LEU A 433 31.11 -16.43 -2.79
N VAL A 434 30.01 -16.47 -2.03
CA VAL A 434 28.66 -16.70 -2.58
C VAL A 434 28.34 -15.70 -3.69
N ARG A 435 28.70 -14.42 -3.56
CA ARG A 435 28.53 -13.41 -4.63
C ARG A 435 29.30 -13.72 -5.92
N ASP A 436 30.45 -14.39 -5.83
CA ASP A 436 31.30 -14.74 -6.98
C ASP A 436 30.93 -16.11 -7.58
N ILE A 437 30.26 -16.98 -6.81
CA ILE A 437 29.56 -18.15 -7.33
C ILE A 437 28.28 -17.71 -8.05
N ALA A 438 27.43 -16.91 -7.39
CA ALA A 438 26.15 -16.45 -7.91
C ALA A 438 26.30 -15.60 -9.18
N SER A 439 27.32 -14.74 -9.28
CA SER A 439 27.64 -14.02 -10.53
C SER A 439 28.35 -14.89 -11.60
N GLY A 440 28.66 -16.14 -11.29
CA GLY A 440 29.26 -17.12 -12.21
C GLY A 440 30.78 -17.12 -12.31
N LYS A 441 31.47 -16.14 -11.70
CA LYS A 441 32.92 -15.91 -11.83
C LYS A 441 33.77 -17.10 -11.37
N VAL A 442 33.36 -17.81 -10.31
CA VAL A 442 34.10 -18.97 -9.76
C VAL A 442 34.20 -20.14 -10.76
N HIS A 443 33.23 -20.28 -11.66
CA HIS A 443 33.18 -21.35 -12.67
C HIS A 443 33.29 -20.85 -14.12
N GLY A 444 33.43 -19.53 -14.34
CA GLY A 444 33.42 -18.90 -15.67
C GLY A 444 32.04 -18.89 -16.35
N LEU A 445 30.98 -19.20 -15.60
CA LEU A 445 29.60 -19.30 -16.08
C LEU A 445 28.92 -17.92 -16.01
N ASN A 446 29.43 -16.95 -16.75
CA ASN A 446 29.11 -15.51 -16.66
C ASN A 446 27.69 -15.11 -17.13
N LYS A 447 26.69 -15.97 -16.91
CA LYS A 447 25.23 -15.68 -17.05
C LYS A 447 24.54 -15.48 -15.68
N GLY A 448 25.28 -15.49 -14.57
CA GLY A 448 24.74 -15.46 -13.21
C GLY A 448 24.31 -14.08 -12.68
N GLY A 449 23.86 -14.06 -11.42
CA GLY A 449 23.39 -12.89 -10.68
C GLY A 449 22.34 -13.19 -9.61
N TYR A 450 21.28 -12.38 -9.60
CA TYR A 450 20.34 -12.27 -8.47
C TYR A 450 18.88 -12.07 -8.88
N ALA A 451 17.97 -12.59 -8.08
CA ALA A 451 16.54 -12.25 -8.06
C ALA A 451 16.10 -11.92 -6.62
N ALA A 452 15.03 -11.15 -6.45
CA ALA A 452 14.39 -10.99 -5.14
C ALA A 452 12.87 -10.89 -5.25
N VAL A 453 12.16 -11.47 -4.29
CA VAL A 453 10.70 -11.37 -4.17
C VAL A 453 10.33 -10.02 -3.57
N THR A 454 9.71 -9.15 -4.37
CA THR A 454 9.48 -7.75 -4.02
C THR A 454 8.08 -7.49 -3.49
N ASN A 455 7.05 -8.02 -4.14
CA ASN A 455 5.65 -7.94 -3.74
C ASN A 455 5.21 -6.50 -3.43
N ILE A 456 5.57 -5.58 -4.33
CA ILE A 456 5.09 -4.20 -4.27
C ILE A 456 3.62 -4.13 -4.67
N GLY A 457 2.85 -3.27 -4.00
CA GLY A 457 1.44 -3.08 -4.29
C GLY A 457 1.08 -1.63 -4.61
N ASN A 458 -0.23 -1.40 -4.70
CA ASN A 458 -0.81 -0.13 -5.07
C ASN A 458 -0.78 0.94 -3.96
N ASP A 459 -0.37 0.62 -2.74
CA ASP A 459 -0.14 1.58 -1.65
C ASP A 459 0.86 2.69 -2.08
N PRO A 460 0.68 3.95 -1.67
CA PRO A 460 1.59 5.03 -2.02
C PRO A 460 3.05 4.81 -1.60
N THR A 461 3.31 4.00 -0.58
CA THR A 461 4.66 3.64 -0.10
C THR A 461 5.23 2.37 -0.76
N TRP A 462 4.47 1.74 -1.68
CA TRP A 462 4.79 0.52 -2.44
C TRP A 462 4.89 -0.76 -1.60
N LEU A 463 5.61 -0.74 -0.48
CA LEU A 463 5.79 -1.87 0.43
C LEU A 463 4.95 -1.76 1.72
N GLY A 464 4.01 -0.83 1.80
CA GLY A 464 3.20 -0.60 3.01
C GLY A 464 3.96 0.02 4.18
N HIS A 465 5.24 0.36 4.02
CA HIS A 465 6.03 1.08 5.02
C HIS A 465 7.15 1.90 4.35
N HIS A 466 7.22 3.21 4.67
CA HIS A 466 8.25 4.10 4.13
C HIS A 466 9.68 3.63 4.35
N LEU A 467 9.99 2.97 5.48
CA LEU A 467 11.36 2.54 5.79
C LEU A 467 11.76 1.26 5.05
N SER A 468 10.84 0.32 4.83
CA SER A 468 11.10 -0.93 4.10
C SER A 468 11.46 -0.70 2.62
N MET A 469 11.14 0.46 2.04
CA MET A 469 11.65 0.87 0.71
C MET A 469 13.17 1.03 0.63
N SER A 470 13.87 1.05 1.77
CA SER A 470 15.34 0.93 1.82
C SER A 470 15.82 -0.47 1.40
N ASN A 471 15.04 -1.53 1.63
CA ASN A 471 15.40 -2.90 1.25
C ASN A 471 15.38 -3.08 -0.27
N LEU A 472 14.35 -2.57 -0.95
CA LEU A 472 14.28 -2.59 -2.42
C LEU A 472 15.46 -1.80 -3.03
N TYR A 473 15.76 -0.61 -2.50
CA TYR A 473 16.91 0.18 -2.94
C TYR A 473 18.22 -0.58 -2.73
N ALA A 474 18.40 -1.20 -1.55
CA ALA A 474 19.62 -1.89 -1.22
C ALA A 474 19.83 -3.16 -2.03
N TYR A 475 18.77 -3.90 -2.30
CA TYR A 475 18.80 -5.06 -3.19
C TYR A 475 19.36 -4.69 -4.57
N GLY A 476 18.84 -3.63 -5.21
CA GLY A 476 19.36 -3.18 -6.50
C GLY A 476 20.79 -2.66 -6.47
N ARG A 477 21.22 -1.98 -5.38
CA ARG A 477 22.62 -1.57 -5.22
C ARG A 477 23.56 -2.76 -5.03
N LEU A 478 23.20 -3.77 -4.24
CA LEU A 478 23.97 -5.00 -4.06
C LEU A 478 24.00 -5.89 -5.32
N CYS A 479 22.91 -5.89 -6.10
CA CYS A 479 22.89 -6.52 -7.42
C CYS A 479 23.93 -5.92 -8.38
N TRP A 480 24.21 -4.63 -8.23
CA TRP A 480 25.24 -3.94 -9.01
C TRP A 480 26.63 -4.14 -8.40
N ASP A 481 26.80 -3.94 -7.10
CA ASP A 481 28.06 -4.13 -6.39
C ASP A 481 27.83 -4.70 -4.97
N ALA A 482 27.88 -6.03 -4.89
CA ALA A 482 27.81 -6.83 -3.67
C ALA A 482 29.07 -6.72 -2.77
N THR A 483 29.92 -5.71 -2.97
CA THR A 483 31.01 -5.31 -2.05
C THR A 483 30.73 -3.97 -1.34
N THR A 484 29.67 -3.27 -1.71
CA THR A 484 29.25 -2.01 -1.06
C THR A 484 28.71 -2.30 0.35
N PRO A 485 29.21 -1.65 1.42
CA PRO A 485 28.69 -1.86 2.77
C PRO A 485 27.21 -1.48 2.91
N ALA A 486 26.44 -2.29 3.63
CA ALA A 486 25.01 -2.03 3.88
C ALA A 486 24.73 -0.63 4.43
N GLN A 487 25.59 -0.13 5.33
CA GLN A 487 25.43 1.20 5.94
C GLN A 487 25.57 2.33 4.92
N ASP A 488 26.50 2.24 3.97
CA ASP A 488 26.69 3.27 2.93
C ASP A 488 25.48 3.30 1.98
N ILE A 489 24.91 2.14 1.67
CA ILE A 489 23.70 2.04 0.84
C ILE A 489 22.50 2.69 1.53
N LEU A 490 22.31 2.41 2.84
CA LEU A 490 21.27 3.03 3.66
C LEU A 490 21.46 4.55 3.74
N LEU A 491 22.70 5.00 3.95
CA LEU A 491 23.08 6.42 4.02
C LEU A 491 22.80 7.18 2.72
N ASP A 492 22.94 6.54 1.55
CA ASP A 492 22.54 7.12 0.26
C ASP A 492 21.01 7.18 0.12
N TRP A 493 20.31 6.10 0.50
CA TRP A 493 18.85 6.06 0.47
C TRP A 493 18.20 7.12 1.37
N ILE A 494 18.69 7.33 2.60
CA ILE A 494 18.15 8.32 3.53
C ILE A 494 18.31 9.75 2.97
N ARG A 495 19.42 10.03 2.26
CA ARG A 495 19.65 11.35 1.64
C ARG A 495 18.68 11.64 0.49
N LEU A 496 18.39 10.62 -0.32
CA LEU A 496 17.43 10.72 -1.43
C LEU A 496 15.98 10.76 -0.93
N THR A 497 15.64 9.91 0.03
CA THR A 497 14.26 9.74 0.51
C THR A 497 13.86 10.76 1.56
N PHE A 498 14.69 11.09 2.56
CA PHE A 498 14.33 12.03 3.64
C PHE A 498 15.01 13.39 3.51
N SER A 499 16.33 13.47 3.73
CA SER A 499 17.07 14.75 3.71
C SER A 499 18.53 14.55 3.35
N ALA A 500 19.02 15.29 2.35
CA ALA A 500 20.43 15.29 1.94
C ALA A 500 21.37 15.99 2.94
N GLU A 501 20.84 16.90 3.77
CA GLU A 501 21.64 17.86 4.56
C GLU A 501 21.38 17.81 6.07
N ASN A 502 20.21 17.33 6.53
CA ASN A 502 19.91 17.29 7.97
C ASN A 502 20.57 16.08 8.64
N GLN A 503 21.79 16.29 9.13
CA GLN A 503 22.61 15.22 9.72
C GLN A 503 21.89 14.47 10.85
N LYS A 504 21.06 15.13 11.67
CA LYS A 504 20.28 14.45 12.72
C LYS A 504 19.29 13.43 12.13
N VAL A 505 18.59 13.80 11.05
CA VAL A 505 17.69 12.89 10.32
C VAL A 505 18.48 11.75 9.68
N ILE A 506 19.64 12.04 9.10
CA ILE A 506 20.51 11.04 8.47
C ILE A 506 20.99 10.02 9.51
N ASP A 507 21.60 10.47 10.61
CA ASP A 507 22.16 9.60 11.66
C ASP A 507 21.05 8.77 12.33
N THR A 508 19.97 9.42 12.75
CA THR A 508 18.90 8.74 13.51
C THR A 508 18.21 7.62 12.71
N ILE A 509 18.00 7.83 11.41
CA ILE A 509 17.40 6.79 10.54
C ILE A 509 18.43 5.71 10.19
N CYS A 510 19.71 6.08 10.07
CA CYS A 510 20.81 5.14 9.84
C CYS A 510 20.99 4.19 11.03
N GLU A 511 21.03 4.73 12.25
CA GLU A 511 21.08 3.94 13.49
C GLU A 511 19.91 2.96 13.60
N ILE A 512 18.66 3.46 13.50
CA ILE A 512 17.45 2.61 13.57
C ILE A 512 17.49 1.52 12.49
N GLY A 513 17.95 1.84 11.28
CA GLY A 513 18.10 0.85 10.20
C GLY A 513 19.14 -0.21 10.53
N MET A 514 20.38 0.17 10.83
CA MET A 514 21.46 -0.78 11.10
C MET A 514 21.21 -1.65 12.34
N GLU A 515 20.46 -1.16 13.32
CA GLU A 515 20.06 -1.94 14.50
C GLU A 515 18.81 -2.80 14.28
N SER A 516 17.97 -2.52 13.29
CA SER A 516 16.64 -3.16 13.16
C SER A 516 16.68 -4.67 12.97
N TRP A 517 17.56 -5.20 12.11
CA TRP A 517 17.75 -6.65 11.90
C TRP A 517 18.22 -7.40 13.15
N PRO A 518 19.36 -7.07 13.79
CA PRO A 518 19.79 -7.76 15.02
C PRO A 518 18.83 -7.51 16.20
N THR A 519 18.06 -6.42 16.18
CA THR A 519 16.98 -6.21 17.16
C THR A 519 15.80 -7.16 16.94
N TYR A 520 15.40 -7.41 15.69
CA TYR A 520 14.36 -8.39 15.36
C TYR A 520 14.81 -9.81 15.69
N GLU A 521 16.03 -10.21 15.30
CA GLU A 521 16.67 -11.48 15.66
C GLU A 521 16.64 -11.72 17.18
N ALA A 522 17.06 -10.70 17.96
CA ALA A 522 17.10 -10.81 19.40
C ALA A 522 15.74 -11.09 20.06
N TYR A 523 14.61 -10.62 19.50
CA TYR A 523 13.26 -10.91 20.01
C TYR A 523 12.49 -12.02 19.27
N SER A 524 13.10 -12.71 18.31
CA SER A 524 12.48 -13.79 17.53
C SER A 524 13.39 -15.03 17.49
N GLY A 525 13.86 -15.43 16.30
CA GLY A 525 14.87 -16.48 16.16
C GLY A 525 16.29 -15.95 16.39
N ASN A 526 17.01 -16.52 17.36
CA ASN A 526 18.43 -16.25 17.60
C ASN A 526 19.24 -17.54 17.83
N LEU A 527 20.58 -17.44 17.84
CA LEU A 527 21.51 -18.59 17.90
C LEU A 527 21.38 -19.59 16.73
N GLY A 528 20.77 -19.16 15.61
CA GLY A 528 20.56 -19.99 14.43
C GLY A 528 19.33 -20.88 14.49
N ILE A 529 18.32 -20.55 15.31
CA ILE A 529 16.96 -21.03 15.06
C ILE A 529 16.24 -20.12 14.06
N GLU A 530 15.27 -20.69 13.36
CA GLU A 530 14.38 -20.01 12.42
C GLU A 530 13.50 -18.95 13.14
N THR A 531 12.71 -18.14 12.42
CA THR A 531 12.04 -16.94 12.97
C THR A 531 11.14 -17.21 14.19
N LEU A 532 10.66 -18.44 14.41
CA LEU A 532 9.68 -18.81 15.46
C LEU A 532 8.28 -18.17 15.29
N CYS A 533 7.92 -17.72 14.09
CA CYS A 533 6.55 -17.32 13.77
C CYS A 533 5.65 -18.51 13.42
N ASP A 534 4.35 -18.28 13.19
CA ASP A 534 3.44 -19.36 12.78
C ASP A 534 3.66 -19.80 11.33
N ILE A 535 4.48 -20.84 11.15
CA ILE A 535 4.75 -21.49 9.85
C ILE A 535 3.59 -22.36 9.33
N LEU A 536 2.47 -22.46 10.07
CA LEU A 536 1.30 -23.22 9.65
C LEU A 536 0.22 -22.32 9.02
N TYR A 537 0.34 -21.00 9.12
CA TYR A 537 -0.70 -20.06 8.68
C TYR A 537 -0.15 -18.73 8.09
N THR A 538 -0.15 -17.64 8.87
CA THR A 538 0.11 -16.29 8.37
C THR A 538 1.59 -15.97 8.18
N HIS A 539 2.49 -16.73 8.83
CA HIS A 539 3.91 -16.46 8.98
C HIS A 539 4.19 -15.15 9.76
N TYR A 540 3.21 -14.68 10.52
CA TYR A 540 3.31 -13.53 11.41
C TYR A 540 3.35 -13.97 12.88
N GLY A 541 3.50 -13.01 13.81
CA GLY A 541 3.43 -13.21 15.27
C GLY A 541 4.40 -14.24 15.87
N PRO A 542 4.51 -14.36 17.21
CA PRO A 542 5.22 -15.47 17.83
C PRO A 542 4.36 -16.74 17.87
N SER A 543 4.89 -17.85 17.37
CA SER A 543 4.31 -19.19 17.54
C SER A 543 5.42 -20.25 17.58
N PRO A 544 6.29 -20.25 18.62
CA PRO A 544 7.42 -21.18 18.70
C PRO A 544 6.99 -22.65 18.76
N GLY A 545 5.77 -22.94 19.23
CA GLY A 545 5.18 -24.27 19.19
C GLY A 545 4.85 -24.78 17.77
N SER A 546 4.67 -23.90 16.78
CA SER A 546 4.35 -24.27 15.38
C SER A 546 5.52 -24.95 14.66
N GLN A 547 6.75 -24.72 15.12
CA GLN A 547 8.00 -25.15 14.47
C GLN A 547 8.16 -26.67 14.47
N ASP A 548 7.79 -27.32 15.58
CA ASP A 548 7.86 -28.78 15.79
C ASP A 548 6.49 -29.44 15.48
N GLY A 549 6.39 -30.77 15.49
CA GLY A 549 5.13 -31.52 15.43
C GLY A 549 4.42 -31.60 14.06
N ASN A 550 5.09 -31.18 12.98
CA ASN A 550 4.51 -30.98 11.66
C ASN A 550 5.40 -31.52 10.52
N GLY A 551 4.89 -31.54 9.28
CA GLY A 551 5.58 -32.10 8.11
C GLY A 551 6.48 -31.14 7.31
N TRP A 552 6.57 -29.86 7.68
CA TRP A 552 7.25 -28.80 6.91
C TRP A 552 8.77 -28.77 7.07
N GLY A 553 9.33 -29.51 8.03
CA GLY A 553 10.77 -29.70 8.21
C GLY A 553 11.54 -28.50 8.79
N GLN A 554 10.83 -27.47 9.26
CA GLN A 554 11.38 -26.26 9.92
C GLN A 554 11.49 -26.47 11.44
N TRP A 555 12.04 -27.63 11.82
CA TRP A 555 11.97 -28.11 13.20
C TRP A 555 13.07 -27.50 14.07
N THR A 556 12.70 -27.11 15.30
CA THR A 556 13.67 -26.81 16.35
C THR A 556 14.05 -28.04 17.17
N ARG A 557 13.23 -29.10 17.08
CA ARG A 557 13.30 -30.34 17.87
C ARG A 557 13.43 -30.07 19.37
N ALA A 558 12.75 -29.03 19.86
CA ALA A 558 12.81 -28.66 21.27
C ALA A 558 12.15 -29.74 22.15
N ASP A 559 12.79 -30.11 23.26
CA ASP A 559 12.25 -31.05 24.26
C ASP A 559 12.36 -30.46 25.69
N SER A 560 12.23 -31.30 26.72
CA SER A 560 12.42 -30.90 28.13
C SER A 560 13.86 -30.58 28.55
N LYS A 561 14.87 -30.79 27.68
CA LYS A 561 16.30 -30.79 28.01
C LYS A 561 17.16 -30.06 27.00
N ALA A 562 16.80 -30.08 25.72
CA ALA A 562 17.62 -29.64 24.61
C ALA A 562 16.82 -28.99 23.46
N LEU A 563 17.55 -28.31 22.58
CA LEU A 563 17.06 -27.48 21.48
C LEU A 563 18.08 -27.51 20.32
N GLY A 564 17.60 -27.35 19.09
CA GLY A 564 18.40 -27.24 17.87
C GLY A 564 18.37 -28.50 17.01
N MET A 565 18.78 -28.37 15.76
CA MET A 565 18.90 -29.50 14.81
C MET A 565 20.32 -30.05 14.82
N ASP A 566 20.51 -31.33 15.14
CA ASP A 566 21.79 -31.99 14.93
C ASP A 566 21.99 -32.26 13.44
N ARG A 567 22.80 -31.43 12.80
CA ARG A 567 23.14 -31.51 11.37
C ARG A 567 24.56 -32.01 11.13
N THR A 568 25.23 -32.51 12.17
CA THR A 568 26.56 -33.14 12.08
C THR A 568 26.53 -34.44 11.27
N VAL A 569 27.70 -34.90 10.85
CA VAL A 569 27.92 -36.23 10.27
C VAL A 569 28.02 -37.29 11.36
N ALA A 570 28.66 -36.95 12.49
CA ALA A 570 28.93 -37.89 13.58
C ALA A 570 27.66 -38.49 14.20
N THR A 571 26.60 -37.70 14.37
CA THR A 571 25.32 -38.13 14.96
C THR A 571 24.09 -37.65 14.18
N GLY A 572 24.16 -36.48 13.55
CA GLY A 572 23.04 -35.76 12.95
C GLY A 572 22.61 -36.14 11.54
N THR A 573 21.91 -35.23 10.88
CA THR A 573 21.34 -35.39 9.52
C THR A 573 22.39 -35.42 8.41
N GLY A 574 23.66 -35.13 8.71
CA GLY A 574 24.77 -35.09 7.75
C GLY A 574 24.84 -33.83 6.88
N PHE A 575 23.90 -32.88 7.03
CA PHE A 575 23.86 -31.64 6.23
C PHE A 575 25.17 -30.85 6.26
N ALA A 576 25.90 -30.85 7.39
CA ALA A 576 27.21 -30.19 7.50
C ALA A 576 28.23 -30.66 6.44
N ALA A 577 28.18 -31.93 6.01
CA ALA A 577 29.06 -32.46 4.95
C ALA A 577 28.64 -32.09 3.51
N GLN A 578 27.51 -31.40 3.33
CA GLN A 578 27.18 -30.83 2.02
C GLN A 578 28.01 -29.57 1.71
N TYR A 579 28.63 -28.94 2.71
CA TYR A 579 29.63 -27.89 2.50
C TYR A 579 31.01 -28.48 2.10
N PRO A 580 31.86 -27.72 1.38
CA PRO A 580 33.24 -28.14 1.13
C PRO A 580 34.03 -28.38 2.44
N PRO A 581 35.05 -29.28 2.45
CA PRO A 581 35.54 -29.90 3.68
C PRO A 581 36.04 -28.95 4.77
N GLN A 582 36.57 -27.78 4.42
CA GLN A 582 37.02 -26.78 5.41
C GLN A 582 35.83 -26.18 6.17
N VAL A 583 34.77 -25.78 5.46
CA VAL A 583 33.53 -25.23 6.06
C VAL A 583 32.78 -26.33 6.81
N ALA A 584 32.66 -27.54 6.24
CA ALA A 584 32.09 -28.68 6.93
C ALA A 584 32.79 -28.95 8.28
N SER A 585 34.13 -28.89 8.32
CA SER A 585 34.90 -29.11 9.55
C SER A 585 34.70 -28.04 10.64
N GLN A 586 34.26 -26.83 10.25
CA GLN A 586 33.88 -25.77 11.20
C GLN A 586 32.53 -26.08 11.84
N PHE A 587 31.53 -26.48 11.04
CA PHE A 587 30.16 -26.74 11.50
C PHE A 587 29.98 -28.11 12.17
N GLU A 588 30.83 -29.10 11.88
CA GLU A 588 30.82 -30.44 12.52
C GLU A 588 31.09 -30.38 14.04
N ARG A 589 31.61 -29.26 14.57
CA ARG A 589 32.01 -29.13 15.98
C ARG A 589 31.44 -27.89 16.66
N ILE A 590 30.86 -28.10 17.84
CA ILE A 590 30.35 -27.04 18.73
C ILE A 590 31.42 -25.99 19.05
N GLU A 591 32.69 -26.38 19.22
CA GLU A 591 33.76 -25.43 19.56
C GLU A 591 34.06 -24.40 18.45
N THR A 592 33.80 -24.75 17.19
CA THR A 592 34.14 -23.95 16.00
C THR A 592 32.92 -23.38 15.25
N THR A 593 31.75 -23.97 15.45
CA THR A 593 30.47 -23.43 14.95
C THR A 593 30.21 -22.06 15.58
N PRO A 594 29.90 -20.99 14.83
CA PRO A 594 29.52 -19.68 15.40
C PRO A 594 28.31 -19.77 16.34
N ASP A 595 28.24 -18.92 17.37
CA ASP A 595 27.14 -18.99 18.36
C ASP A 595 25.78 -18.64 17.72
N ASP A 596 25.79 -17.74 16.73
CA ASP A 596 24.69 -17.31 15.87
C ASP A 596 24.26 -18.38 14.84
N LEU A 597 24.95 -19.51 14.75
CA LEU A 597 24.56 -20.68 13.95
C LEU A 597 24.58 -21.98 14.76
N LEU A 598 24.68 -21.91 16.10
CA LEU A 598 24.86 -23.09 16.93
C LEU A 598 23.67 -24.06 16.83
N LEU A 599 22.45 -23.55 16.98
CA LEU A 599 21.22 -24.35 17.01
C LEU A 599 20.78 -24.80 15.61
N TRP A 600 21.36 -24.21 14.56
CA TRP A 600 21.20 -24.69 13.19
C TRP A 600 21.92 -26.02 12.97
N PHE A 601 23.09 -26.18 13.57
CA PHE A 601 23.99 -27.32 13.31
C PHE A 601 24.06 -28.35 14.45
N HIS A 602 23.71 -27.97 15.69
CA HIS A 602 23.82 -28.83 16.87
C HIS A 602 22.54 -28.82 17.70
N HIS A 603 22.03 -30.01 18.01
CA HIS A 603 21.05 -30.20 19.08
C HIS A 603 21.78 -30.25 20.43
N VAL A 604 21.61 -29.21 21.26
CA VAL A 604 22.38 -29.03 22.51
C VAL A 604 21.46 -28.89 23.73
N PRO A 605 21.88 -29.35 24.92
CA PRO A 605 21.15 -29.09 26.16
C PRO A 605 20.97 -27.59 26.41
N TYR A 606 19.83 -27.18 26.97
CA TYR A 606 19.58 -25.78 27.36
C TYR A 606 20.65 -25.19 28.29
N THR A 607 21.33 -26.04 29.07
CA THR A 607 22.45 -25.69 29.96
C THR A 607 23.82 -25.66 29.28
N HIS A 608 23.91 -25.94 27.98
CA HIS A 608 25.15 -25.79 27.21
C HIS A 608 25.63 -24.33 27.27
N LYS A 609 26.95 -24.12 27.39
CA LYS A 609 27.54 -22.78 27.50
C LYS A 609 28.09 -22.27 26.18
N LEU A 610 27.50 -21.19 25.72
CA LEU A 610 27.95 -20.37 24.60
C LEU A 610 29.35 -19.78 24.85
N LYS A 611 30.00 -19.24 23.81
CA LYS A 611 31.31 -18.57 23.93
C LYS A 611 31.23 -17.30 24.79
N SER A 612 30.04 -16.71 24.91
CA SER A 612 29.72 -15.65 25.88
C SER A 612 29.71 -16.08 27.36
N GLY A 613 29.74 -17.40 27.65
CA GLY A 613 29.69 -17.97 29.00
C GLY A 613 28.29 -18.09 29.60
N LYS A 614 27.26 -17.46 29.00
CA LYS A 614 25.84 -17.70 29.27
C LYS A 614 25.47 -19.14 28.85
N THR A 615 24.42 -19.70 29.45
CA THR A 615 23.78 -20.91 28.91
C THR A 615 22.93 -20.56 27.68
N VAL A 616 22.59 -21.53 26.84
CA VAL A 616 21.67 -21.34 25.70
C VAL A 616 20.35 -20.73 26.16
N ILE A 617 19.71 -21.29 27.20
CA ILE A 617 18.42 -20.78 27.69
C ILE A 617 18.54 -19.38 28.32
N GLN A 618 19.62 -19.09 29.07
CA GLN A 618 19.82 -17.76 29.63
C GLN A 618 20.19 -16.71 28.57
N HIS A 619 20.79 -17.14 27.44
CA HIS A 619 20.94 -16.28 26.28
C HIS A 619 19.59 -15.98 25.63
N ILE A 620 18.75 -17.00 25.37
CA ILE A 620 17.40 -16.82 24.81
C ILE A 620 16.61 -15.81 25.65
N TYR A 621 16.54 -16.01 26.98
CA TYR A 621 15.89 -15.07 27.89
C TYR A 621 16.50 -13.67 27.81
N ASP A 622 17.82 -13.54 27.84
CA ASP A 622 18.48 -12.22 27.78
C ASP A 622 18.22 -11.50 26.45
N ALA A 623 18.43 -12.17 25.32
CA ALA A 623 18.25 -11.63 23.97
C ALA A 623 16.83 -11.09 23.78
N HIS A 624 15.80 -11.85 24.17
CA HIS A 624 14.41 -11.42 24.01
C HIS A 624 14.08 -10.16 24.83
N TYR A 625 14.60 -10.04 26.05
CA TYR A 625 14.46 -8.80 26.83
C TYR A 625 15.30 -7.64 26.27
N GLU A 626 16.51 -7.92 25.77
CA GLU A 626 17.45 -6.92 25.24
C GLU A 626 16.96 -6.36 23.89
N GLY A 627 16.50 -7.22 22.97
CA GLY A 627 15.90 -6.84 21.68
C GLY A 627 14.58 -6.09 21.82
N SER A 628 13.64 -6.61 22.63
CA SER A 628 12.36 -5.91 22.87
C SER A 628 12.56 -4.56 23.58
N ALA A 629 13.58 -4.44 24.43
CA ALA A 629 13.98 -3.15 25.00
C ALA A 629 14.57 -2.21 23.93
N ASN A 630 15.41 -2.70 23.01
CA ASN A 630 15.97 -1.84 21.96
C ASN A 630 14.90 -1.35 20.98
N ALA A 631 13.88 -2.17 20.67
CA ALA A 631 12.73 -1.76 19.86
C ALA A 631 11.98 -0.54 20.44
N GLN A 632 11.92 -0.38 21.77
CA GLN A 632 11.35 0.82 22.40
C GLN A 632 12.15 2.09 22.06
N THR A 633 13.48 1.98 21.89
CA THR A 633 14.35 3.12 21.61
C THR A 633 14.12 3.71 20.23
N PHE A 634 13.66 2.90 19.26
CA PHE A 634 13.34 3.38 17.91
C PHE A 634 12.22 4.42 17.95
N VAL A 635 11.23 4.23 18.84
CA VAL A 635 10.14 5.19 19.05
C VAL A 635 10.67 6.51 19.61
N THR A 636 11.53 6.48 20.64
CA THR A 636 12.12 7.71 21.23
C THR A 636 13.01 8.45 20.22
N ARG A 637 13.85 7.70 19.49
CA ARG A 637 14.76 8.24 18.48
C ARG A 637 13.99 8.87 17.32
N TRP A 638 13.02 8.17 16.75
CA TRP A 638 12.16 8.70 15.68
C TRP A 638 11.35 9.91 16.15
N ALA A 639 10.74 9.87 17.34
CA ALA A 639 9.99 11.01 17.89
C ALA A 639 10.85 12.29 18.00
N SER A 640 12.17 12.16 18.16
CA SER A 640 13.10 13.28 18.17
C SER A 640 13.25 13.99 16.81
N LEU A 641 12.73 13.42 15.72
CA LEU A 641 12.73 13.98 14.37
C LEU A 641 11.45 14.78 14.03
N LYS A 642 10.52 14.97 14.98
CA LYS A 642 9.28 15.74 14.76
C LYS A 642 9.60 17.16 14.26
N GLY A 643 8.99 17.56 13.15
CA GLY A 643 9.25 18.83 12.48
C GLY A 643 10.54 18.91 11.65
N LEU A 644 11.35 17.83 11.60
CA LEU A 644 12.49 17.68 10.69
C LEU A 644 12.17 16.77 9.48
N ILE A 645 11.04 16.06 9.55
CA ILE A 645 10.38 15.29 8.50
C ILE A 645 8.95 15.84 8.40
N ASP A 646 8.33 15.77 7.21
CA ASP A 646 6.94 16.15 7.03
C ASP A 646 5.97 15.24 7.78
N ASP A 647 4.87 15.82 8.28
CA ASP A 647 4.03 15.19 9.30
C ASP A 647 3.44 13.85 8.84
N ALA A 648 3.05 13.71 7.57
CA ALA A 648 2.45 12.48 7.05
C ALA A 648 3.39 11.27 7.12
N ARG A 649 4.66 11.43 6.71
CA ARG A 649 5.66 10.35 6.82
C ARG A 649 6.14 10.16 8.25
N PHE A 650 6.26 11.25 8.99
CA PHE A 650 6.61 11.21 10.41
C PHE A 650 5.59 10.40 11.21
N GLU A 651 4.29 10.64 11.04
CA GLU A 651 3.19 9.95 11.73
C GLU A 651 3.06 8.48 11.30
N HIS A 652 3.15 8.17 10.00
CA HIS A 652 3.09 6.79 9.51
C HIS A 652 4.23 5.94 10.12
N VAL A 653 5.48 6.43 10.08
CA VAL A 653 6.62 5.69 10.65
C VAL A 653 6.56 5.67 12.18
N ALA A 654 6.16 6.76 12.84
CA ALA A 654 6.00 6.79 14.29
C ALA A 654 4.98 5.75 14.78
N PHE A 655 3.87 5.59 14.05
CA PHE A 655 2.87 4.57 14.32
C PHE A 655 3.42 3.14 14.15
N LYS A 656 4.04 2.82 13.00
CA LYS A 656 4.57 1.46 12.77
C LYS A 656 5.72 1.10 13.73
N LEU A 657 6.61 2.04 14.07
CA LEU A 657 7.64 1.80 15.10
C LEU A 657 7.04 1.64 16.51
N ALA A 658 5.98 2.38 16.86
CA ALA A 658 5.30 2.21 18.14
C ALA A 658 4.55 0.87 18.23
N TYR A 659 3.94 0.42 17.13
CA TYR A 659 3.33 -0.90 17.02
C TYR A 659 4.38 -2.02 17.11
N GLN A 660 5.47 -1.95 16.34
CA GLN A 660 6.61 -2.88 16.43
C GLN A 660 7.19 -2.96 17.85
N ALA A 661 7.34 -1.82 18.53
CA ALA A 661 7.77 -1.78 19.93
C ALA A 661 6.77 -2.48 20.87
N GLY A 662 5.46 -2.30 20.66
CA GLY A 662 4.42 -3.02 21.40
C GLY A 662 4.45 -4.53 21.14
N HIS A 663 4.44 -4.94 19.87
CA HIS A 663 4.42 -6.34 19.45
C HIS A 663 5.72 -7.10 19.82
N SER A 664 6.87 -6.42 19.89
CA SER A 664 8.11 -7.02 20.42
C SER A 664 7.98 -7.54 21.86
N LEU A 665 7.05 -7.00 22.66
CA LEU A 665 6.78 -7.46 24.03
C LEU A 665 5.96 -8.76 24.02
N VAL A 666 5.05 -8.92 23.06
CA VAL A 666 4.29 -10.16 22.82
C VAL A 666 5.28 -11.25 22.42
N TRP A 667 6.10 -10.99 21.39
CA TRP A 667 7.21 -11.85 20.97
C TRP A 667 8.10 -12.32 22.13
N ARG A 668 8.65 -11.35 22.89
CA ARG A 668 9.48 -11.62 24.08
C ARG A 668 8.78 -12.53 25.09
N ASP A 669 7.52 -12.23 25.42
CA ASP A 669 6.80 -12.96 26.46
C ASP A 669 6.41 -14.36 25.97
N SER A 670 5.93 -14.50 24.74
CA SER A 670 5.57 -15.80 24.16
C SER A 670 6.75 -16.75 24.08
N VAL A 671 7.86 -16.34 23.46
CA VAL A 671 9.02 -17.24 23.29
C VAL A 671 9.67 -17.59 24.62
N ASN A 672 9.79 -16.64 25.55
CA ASN A 672 10.34 -16.92 26.88
C ASN A 672 9.43 -17.81 27.73
N ASN A 673 8.10 -17.57 27.71
CA ASN A 673 7.15 -18.40 28.45
C ASN A 673 7.07 -19.82 27.87
N PHE A 674 7.10 -19.96 26.54
CA PHE A 674 7.17 -21.26 25.86
C PHE A 674 8.40 -22.06 26.30
N TYR A 675 9.61 -21.49 26.18
CA TYR A 675 10.82 -22.24 26.56
C TYR A 675 10.92 -22.48 28.08
N LEU A 676 10.42 -21.56 28.92
CA LEU A 676 10.31 -21.81 30.37
C LEU A 676 9.36 -22.98 30.67
N ALA A 677 8.19 -23.03 30.03
CA ALA A 677 7.23 -24.13 30.18
C ALA A 677 7.78 -25.46 29.63
N LYS A 678 8.56 -25.40 28.54
CA LYS A 678 9.13 -26.58 27.87
C LYS A 678 10.29 -27.19 28.68
N CYS A 679 11.25 -26.38 29.17
CA CYS A 679 12.45 -26.88 29.86
C CYS A 679 12.43 -26.79 31.40
N GLY A 680 11.59 -25.95 32.00
CA GLY A 680 11.51 -25.75 33.46
C GLY A 680 12.71 -25.04 34.10
N ILE A 681 13.64 -24.49 33.32
CA ILE A 681 14.81 -23.76 33.83
C ILE A 681 14.43 -22.28 34.01
N PRO A 682 14.47 -21.72 35.24
CA PRO A 682 14.13 -20.33 35.49
C PRO A 682 15.18 -19.37 34.92
N ASP A 683 14.75 -18.15 34.61
CA ASP A 683 15.64 -17.03 34.29
C ASP A 683 16.47 -16.62 35.52
N ASP A 684 17.80 -16.56 35.40
CA ASP A 684 18.73 -16.12 36.45
C ASP A 684 18.38 -14.72 37.01
N LYS A 685 17.72 -13.88 36.19
CA LYS A 685 17.29 -12.51 36.56
C LYS A 685 15.82 -12.46 37.06
N ASN A 686 15.13 -13.60 37.11
CA ASN A 686 13.75 -13.76 37.59
C ASN A 686 12.73 -12.79 36.96
N ARG A 687 12.78 -12.60 35.63
CA ARG A 687 11.86 -11.74 34.86
C ARG A 687 10.75 -12.52 34.16
N VAL A 688 11.06 -13.68 33.59
CA VAL A 688 10.10 -14.51 32.83
C VAL A 688 8.98 -14.97 33.77
N GLY A 689 7.72 -14.78 33.37
CA GLY A 689 6.55 -15.04 34.22
C GLY A 689 6.39 -14.07 35.42
N ASN A 690 7.27 -13.07 35.58
CA ASN A 690 7.28 -12.14 36.71
C ASN A 690 7.20 -10.69 36.23
N TYR A 691 5.97 -10.18 36.12
CA TYR A 691 5.67 -8.87 35.55
C TYR A 691 5.17 -7.90 36.65
N PRO A 692 6.06 -7.26 37.44
CA PRO A 692 5.70 -6.54 38.67
C PRO A 692 4.83 -5.28 38.47
N TRP A 693 4.57 -4.90 37.22
CA TRP A 693 3.76 -3.75 36.81
C TRP A 693 2.50 -4.16 36.02
N ARG A 694 2.20 -5.47 35.96
CA ARG A 694 1.07 -6.05 35.21
C ARG A 694 -0.12 -6.33 36.12
N ILE A 695 -1.31 -6.08 35.61
CA ILE A 695 -2.59 -6.61 36.13
C ILE A 695 -3.18 -7.45 34.99
N GLU A 696 -3.33 -8.74 35.23
CA GLU A 696 -3.92 -9.68 34.25
C GLU A 696 -5.44 -9.44 34.16
N ALA A 697 -6.02 -9.46 32.97
CA ALA A 697 -7.42 -9.07 32.79
C ALA A 697 -8.39 -10.07 33.44
N GLU A 698 -8.06 -11.37 33.49
CA GLU A 698 -8.84 -12.41 34.15
C GLU A 698 -8.82 -12.31 35.69
N SER A 699 -7.97 -11.45 36.25
CA SER A 699 -7.91 -11.14 37.69
C SER A 699 -8.74 -9.92 38.11
N MET A 700 -9.32 -9.19 37.15
CA MET A 700 -10.15 -8.01 37.38
C MET A 700 -11.59 -8.36 37.77
N HIS A 701 -12.36 -7.39 38.27
CA HIS A 701 -13.81 -7.54 38.42
C HIS A 701 -14.47 -7.39 37.05
N LEU A 702 -15.13 -8.45 36.57
CA LEU A 702 -15.70 -8.53 35.24
C LEU A 702 -17.23 -8.33 35.22
N SER A 703 -17.71 -7.56 34.25
CA SER A 703 -19.12 -7.39 33.91
C SER A 703 -19.29 -7.49 32.40
N GLY A 704 -20.06 -8.46 31.89
CA GLY A 704 -20.20 -8.73 30.44
C GLY A 704 -18.98 -9.42 29.80
N TYR A 705 -17.82 -9.39 30.43
CA TYR A 705 -16.65 -10.19 30.06
C TYR A 705 -16.72 -11.60 30.64
N THR A 706 -16.20 -12.57 29.88
CA THR A 706 -15.97 -13.97 30.28
C THR A 706 -14.53 -14.36 30.06
N ILE A 707 -13.98 -15.20 30.93
CA ILE A 707 -12.58 -15.68 30.84
C ILE A 707 -12.52 -16.84 29.82
N VAL A 708 -11.55 -16.79 28.92
CA VAL A 708 -11.24 -17.87 27.97
C VAL A 708 -9.78 -18.31 28.12
N ASP A 709 -9.51 -19.60 27.88
CA ASP A 709 -8.13 -20.07 27.69
C ASP A 709 -7.72 -19.80 26.22
N VAL A 710 -6.47 -19.37 26.00
CA VAL A 710 -5.93 -18.96 24.69
C VAL A 710 -5.09 -20.09 24.09
N THR A 711 -5.05 -20.21 22.76
CA THR A 711 -4.33 -21.27 22.04
C THR A 711 -3.60 -20.68 20.82
N PRO A 712 -2.25 -20.71 20.77
CA PRO A 712 -1.34 -21.31 21.75
C PRO A 712 -1.28 -20.50 23.07
N PRO A 713 -1.12 -21.15 24.23
CA PRO A 713 -1.21 -20.48 25.53
C PRO A 713 -0.07 -19.48 25.80
N GLU A 714 1.06 -19.59 25.11
CA GLU A 714 2.13 -18.59 25.18
C GLU A 714 1.77 -17.24 24.50
N ALA A 715 0.71 -17.17 23.68
CA ALA A 715 0.27 -15.93 23.03
C ALA A 715 -0.48 -14.96 23.97
N ALA A 716 -0.76 -15.36 25.22
CA ALA A 716 -1.42 -14.53 26.23
C ALA A 716 -0.74 -14.64 27.60
N SER A 717 -0.91 -13.63 28.46
CA SER A 717 -0.45 -13.71 29.84
C SER A 717 -1.15 -14.86 30.55
N ARG A 718 -0.37 -15.81 31.08
CA ARG A 718 -0.86 -17.05 31.73
C ARG A 718 -1.75 -17.94 30.85
N GLY A 719 -1.75 -17.74 29.52
CA GLY A 719 -2.59 -18.49 28.58
C GLY A 719 -4.08 -18.18 28.67
N ARG A 720 -4.46 -16.97 29.09
CA ARG A 720 -5.86 -16.54 29.21
C ARG A 720 -6.10 -15.14 28.69
N ALA A 721 -7.34 -14.90 28.27
CA ALA A 721 -7.86 -13.59 27.94
C ALA A 721 -9.27 -13.45 28.54
N ILE A 722 -9.84 -12.25 28.47
CA ILE A 722 -11.25 -12.01 28.69
C ILE A 722 -11.91 -11.52 27.40
N VAL A 723 -13.11 -12.01 27.10
CA VAL A 723 -13.86 -11.77 25.86
C VAL A 723 -15.32 -11.45 26.20
N ALA A 724 -15.93 -10.49 25.51
CA ALA A 724 -17.32 -10.12 25.76
C ALA A 724 -18.28 -11.27 25.41
N SER A 725 -19.24 -11.56 26.28
CA SER A 725 -20.17 -12.69 26.11
C SER A 725 -21.33 -12.41 25.13
N SER A 726 -21.35 -11.23 24.52
CA SER A 726 -22.47 -10.65 23.78
C SER A 726 -22.03 -9.35 23.10
N LEU A 727 -22.83 -8.83 22.15
CA LEU A 727 -22.64 -7.50 21.57
C LEU A 727 -22.92 -6.33 22.55
N GLU A 728 -23.54 -6.62 23.70
CA GLU A 728 -23.65 -5.65 24.81
C GLU A 728 -22.29 -5.33 25.41
N LYS A 729 -22.04 -4.06 25.74
CA LYS A 729 -20.74 -3.59 26.23
C LYS A 729 -20.28 -4.29 27.52
N ALA A 730 -19.00 -4.59 27.58
CA ALA A 730 -18.35 -5.26 28.69
C ALA A 730 -17.39 -4.33 29.45
N ALA A 731 -17.12 -4.60 30.72
CA ALA A 731 -16.23 -3.80 31.56
C ALA A 731 -15.39 -4.68 32.50
N ALA A 732 -14.10 -4.35 32.61
CA ALA A 732 -13.15 -4.97 33.52
C ALA A 732 -12.58 -3.89 34.45
N THR A 733 -12.79 -4.02 35.77
CA THR A 733 -12.47 -3.00 36.77
C THR A 733 -11.54 -3.54 37.86
N THR A 734 -10.58 -2.73 38.31
CA THR A 734 -9.65 -3.09 39.41
C THR A 734 -9.24 -1.86 40.23
N LYS A 735 -8.56 -2.07 41.36
CA LYS A 735 -7.95 -1.00 42.15
C LYS A 735 -6.43 -1.11 42.11
N LEU A 736 -5.79 0.00 41.76
CA LEU A 736 -4.34 0.04 41.54
C LEU A 736 -3.59 -0.05 42.88
N SER A 737 -2.79 -1.10 43.04
CA SER A 737 -1.87 -1.31 44.17
C SER A 737 -0.48 -0.73 43.92
N PHE A 738 -0.31 0.06 42.85
CA PHE A 738 0.95 0.69 42.49
C PHE A 738 1.15 2.03 43.23
N PRO A 739 2.41 2.43 43.50
CA PRO A 739 2.70 3.72 44.13
C PRO A 739 2.12 4.91 43.35
N SER A 740 1.68 5.94 44.08
CA SER A 740 1.19 7.18 43.47
C SER A 740 2.33 7.91 42.73
N GLY A 741 2.10 8.31 41.48
CA GLY A 741 3.11 8.97 40.64
C GLY A 741 2.71 9.00 39.17
N ARG A 742 3.55 9.63 38.35
CA ARG A 742 3.33 9.72 36.91
C ARG A 742 3.76 8.41 36.22
N CYS A 743 2.84 7.81 35.46
CA CYS A 743 3.00 6.50 34.87
C CYS A 743 2.52 6.46 33.41
N ASP A 744 3.10 5.58 32.61
CA ASP A 744 2.51 5.16 31.34
C ASP A 744 1.57 3.98 31.60
N ILE A 745 0.29 4.11 31.26
CA ILE A 745 -0.66 2.98 31.29
C ILE A 745 -0.69 2.37 29.88
N ALA A 746 -0.69 1.04 29.79
CA ALA A 746 -0.79 0.34 28.51
C ALA A 746 -1.72 -0.85 28.62
N VAL A 747 -2.50 -1.12 27.58
CA VAL A 747 -3.46 -2.24 27.54
C VAL A 747 -3.04 -3.18 26.41
N ASN A 748 -2.89 -4.46 26.74
CA ASN A 748 -2.74 -5.55 25.79
C ASN A 748 -4.12 -6.14 25.48
N TYR A 749 -4.42 -6.26 24.20
CA TYR A 749 -5.70 -6.69 23.63
C TYR A 749 -5.42 -7.45 22.34
N PHE A 750 -6.43 -8.09 21.75
CA PHE A 750 -6.32 -8.72 20.44
C PHE A 750 -7.15 -7.94 19.42
N ASP A 751 -6.63 -7.76 18.21
CA ASP A 751 -7.29 -7.05 17.10
C ASP A 751 -7.68 -8.09 16.03
N HIS A 752 -8.98 -8.33 15.87
CA HIS A 752 -9.50 -9.38 14.98
C HIS A 752 -9.77 -8.86 13.57
N THR A 753 -9.41 -9.67 12.57
CA THR A 753 -9.49 -9.38 11.13
C THR A 753 -10.83 -8.79 10.69
N GLY A 754 -10.81 -7.50 10.34
CA GLY A 754 -11.96 -6.74 9.84
C GLY A 754 -13.09 -6.55 10.86
N GLY A 755 -12.81 -6.70 12.16
CA GLY A 755 -13.64 -6.20 13.27
C GLY A 755 -13.13 -4.86 13.78
N HIS A 756 -14.00 -4.10 14.45
CA HIS A 756 -13.82 -2.70 14.82
C HIS A 756 -14.29 -2.39 16.26
N ALA A 757 -14.04 -3.30 17.20
CA ALA A 757 -14.41 -3.11 18.60
C ALA A 757 -13.77 -1.84 19.18
N ARG A 758 -14.56 -1.07 19.93
CA ARG A 758 -14.07 0.15 20.61
C ARG A 758 -13.74 -0.11 22.05
N TYR A 759 -12.81 0.66 22.59
CA TYR A 759 -12.41 0.55 23.98
C TYR A 759 -12.25 1.93 24.63
N GLU A 760 -12.66 2.05 25.90
CA GLU A 760 -12.39 3.19 26.78
C GLU A 760 -11.50 2.74 27.95
N LEU A 761 -10.43 3.47 28.24
CA LEU A 761 -9.67 3.35 29.49
C LEU A 761 -10.11 4.48 30.44
N LEU A 762 -10.49 4.14 31.68
CA LEU A 762 -10.91 5.09 32.71
C LEU A 762 -10.11 4.93 34.01
N LEU A 763 -9.83 6.05 34.70
CA LEU A 763 -9.17 6.12 36.00
C LEU A 763 -9.97 7.05 36.94
N ASP A 764 -10.36 6.56 38.12
CA ASP A 764 -11.30 7.21 39.05
C ASP A 764 -12.57 7.74 38.33
N GLY A 765 -13.08 6.97 37.35
CA GLY A 765 -14.26 7.31 36.56
C GLY A 765 -14.06 8.37 35.47
N LYS A 766 -12.83 8.81 35.19
CA LYS A 766 -12.50 9.74 34.10
C LYS A 766 -11.82 9.01 32.96
N ILE A 767 -12.19 9.31 31.72
CA ILE A 767 -11.52 8.77 30.52
C ILE A 767 -10.06 9.23 30.50
N VAL A 768 -9.14 8.26 30.37
CA VAL A 768 -7.70 8.42 30.14
C VAL A 768 -7.42 8.40 28.62
N GLY A 769 -8.20 7.63 27.87
CA GLY A 769 -8.19 7.62 26.41
C GLY A 769 -9.11 6.55 25.83
N GLU A 770 -9.27 6.59 24.51
CA GLU A 770 -10.10 5.67 23.73
C GLU A 770 -9.28 5.09 22.57
N TRP A 771 -9.64 3.88 22.11
CA TRP A 771 -9.13 3.32 20.87
C TRP A 771 -10.15 2.39 20.18
N THR A 772 -9.75 1.84 19.05
CA THR A 772 -10.51 0.87 18.25
C THR A 772 -9.52 -0.17 17.75
N SER A 773 -9.90 -1.45 17.72
CA SER A 773 -9.20 -2.44 16.90
C SER A 773 -9.46 -2.10 15.43
N ASN A 774 -8.43 -1.66 14.72
CA ASN A 774 -8.50 -1.39 13.27
C ASN A 774 -7.10 -1.41 12.65
N LEU A 775 -6.25 -2.30 13.17
CA LEU A 775 -4.88 -2.44 12.70
C LEU A 775 -4.81 -2.90 11.24
N ASP A 776 -5.84 -3.59 10.74
CA ASP A 776 -6.07 -3.86 9.31
C ASP A 776 -5.94 -2.57 8.46
N THR A 777 -6.74 -1.54 8.78
CA THR A 777 -6.79 -0.27 8.05
C THR A 777 -5.53 0.60 8.24
N ARG A 778 -4.75 0.31 9.28
CA ARG A 778 -3.61 1.13 9.74
C ARG A 778 -2.26 0.56 9.36
N LEU A 779 -2.16 -0.76 9.20
CA LEU A 779 -0.95 -1.49 8.82
C LEU A 779 -0.99 -1.96 7.37
N GLY A 780 -2.18 -2.11 6.78
CA GLY A 780 -2.39 -2.34 5.34
C GLY A 780 -2.64 -3.80 4.95
N HIS A 781 -2.85 -4.69 5.92
CA HIS A 781 -3.13 -6.12 5.75
C HIS A 781 -3.81 -6.68 7.01
N ASP A 782 -4.54 -7.78 6.84
CA ASP A 782 -5.21 -8.54 7.89
C ASP A 782 -4.22 -9.45 8.67
N PHE A 783 -4.56 -9.82 9.91
CA PHE A 783 -3.67 -10.58 10.82
C PHE A 783 -4.22 -11.97 11.17
N SER A 784 -5.31 -12.05 11.93
CA SER A 784 -5.99 -13.30 12.26
C SER A 784 -7.43 -13.07 12.73
N GLU A 785 -8.26 -14.11 12.72
CA GLU A 785 -9.58 -14.15 13.38
C GLU A 785 -9.52 -14.85 14.75
N TYR A 786 -8.35 -15.33 15.17
CA TYR A 786 -8.13 -16.07 16.40
C TYR A 786 -7.42 -15.21 17.47
N LEU A 787 -7.56 -15.62 18.74
CA LEU A 787 -6.75 -15.13 19.85
C LEU A 787 -5.38 -15.81 19.79
N ASP A 788 -4.43 -15.19 19.10
CA ASP A 788 -3.13 -15.75 18.79
C ASP A 788 -2.03 -14.68 18.78
N GLY A 789 -0.80 -15.07 18.44
CA GLY A 789 0.33 -14.15 18.34
C GLY A 789 0.21 -13.13 17.19
N HIS A 790 -0.76 -13.27 16.28
CA HIS A 790 -0.95 -12.39 15.14
C HIS A 790 -1.84 -11.20 15.50
N SER A 791 -2.95 -11.48 16.21
CA SER A 791 -3.91 -10.49 16.69
C SER A 791 -3.45 -9.80 17.97
N ALA A 792 -2.61 -10.45 18.79
CA ALA A 792 -2.09 -9.92 20.04
C ALA A 792 -1.30 -8.59 19.87
N THR A 793 -1.81 -7.53 20.47
CA THR A 793 -1.33 -6.15 20.27
C THR A 793 -1.40 -5.31 21.56
N ARG A 794 -1.01 -4.03 21.48
CA ARG A 794 -0.86 -3.14 22.64
C ARG A 794 -1.07 -1.66 22.31
N VAL A 795 -1.86 -0.97 23.14
CA VAL A 795 -2.01 0.50 23.13
C VAL A 795 -1.32 1.13 24.35
N TYR A 796 -0.88 2.39 24.24
CA TYR A 796 -0.21 3.14 25.32
C TYR A 796 -0.84 4.53 25.55
N PHE A 797 -1.01 4.89 26.82
CA PHE A 797 -1.43 6.21 27.31
C PHE A 797 -0.30 6.76 28.19
N ARG A 798 0.36 7.83 27.71
CA ARG A 798 1.64 8.29 28.29
C ARG A 798 1.47 9.36 29.37
N GLY A 799 2.27 9.27 30.43
CA GLY A 799 2.41 10.32 31.44
C GLY A 799 1.14 10.63 32.24
N VAL A 800 0.34 9.61 32.55
CA VAL A 800 -0.90 9.65 33.33
C VAL A 800 -0.57 9.79 34.82
N ASP A 801 -1.26 10.68 35.53
CA ASP A 801 -1.10 10.82 36.98
C ASP A 801 -1.90 9.73 37.72
N VAL A 802 -1.19 8.71 38.22
CA VAL A 802 -1.76 7.57 38.95
C VAL A 802 -1.71 7.80 40.45
N ARG A 803 -2.77 7.38 41.15
CA ARG A 803 -2.88 7.39 42.61
C ARG A 803 -3.07 5.96 43.12
N GLU A 804 -2.39 5.63 44.21
CA GLU A 804 -2.58 4.35 44.90
C GLU A 804 -4.02 4.21 45.40
N GLY A 805 -4.64 3.06 45.16
CA GLY A 805 -6.05 2.81 45.41
C GLY A 805 -7.01 3.61 44.51
N ALA A 806 -6.56 4.12 43.36
CA ALA A 806 -7.44 4.58 42.29
C ALA A 806 -8.11 3.40 41.58
N GLU A 807 -9.31 3.63 41.07
CA GLU A 807 -10.10 2.62 40.35
C GLU A 807 -9.82 2.73 38.85
N LEU A 808 -9.28 1.67 38.26
CA LEU A 808 -9.01 1.58 36.82
C LEU A 808 -10.05 0.66 36.18
N THR A 809 -10.66 1.10 35.08
CA THR A 809 -11.62 0.33 34.30
C THR A 809 -11.25 0.36 32.83
N VAL A 810 -11.35 -0.77 32.14
CA VAL A 810 -11.44 -0.83 30.67
C VAL A 810 -12.86 -1.24 30.29
N ILE A 811 -13.52 -0.44 29.46
CA ILE A 811 -14.80 -0.78 28.83
C ILE A 811 -14.51 -1.21 27.40
N GLY A 812 -15.07 -2.35 26.97
CA GLY A 812 -15.09 -2.80 25.58
C GLY A 812 -16.50 -2.71 24.99
N TYR A 813 -16.57 -2.27 23.75
CA TYR A 813 -17.75 -2.20 22.90
C TYR A 813 -17.50 -3.15 21.72
N PRO A 814 -17.91 -4.42 21.84
CA PRO A 814 -17.69 -5.45 20.81
C PRO A 814 -18.57 -5.25 19.57
N ASP A 815 -18.21 -5.91 18.47
CA ASP A 815 -19.03 -6.04 17.25
C ASP A 815 -19.14 -7.50 16.77
N GLU A 816 -19.68 -7.71 15.56
CA GLU A 816 -19.93 -9.05 15.00
C GLU A 816 -18.68 -9.93 14.79
N LYS A 817 -17.47 -9.35 14.81
CA LYS A 817 -16.19 -10.06 14.55
C LYS A 817 -15.17 -9.92 15.67
N ASP A 818 -15.14 -8.75 16.32
CA ASP A 818 -14.27 -8.47 17.44
C ASP A 818 -15.10 -8.37 18.73
N LEU A 819 -14.96 -9.35 19.61
CA LEU A 819 -15.65 -9.41 20.92
C LEU A 819 -14.87 -8.70 22.04
N ALA A 820 -14.16 -7.62 21.69
CA ALA A 820 -13.37 -6.75 22.56
C ALA A 820 -12.34 -7.47 23.47
N PRO A 821 -11.52 -8.40 22.98
CA PRO A 821 -10.72 -9.29 23.82
C PRO A 821 -9.52 -8.60 24.49
N LEU A 822 -9.38 -8.76 25.80
CA LEU A 822 -8.30 -8.17 26.62
C LEU A 822 -7.41 -9.25 27.26
N ASP A 823 -6.10 -9.01 27.29
CA ASP A 823 -5.08 -9.89 27.88
C ASP A 823 -4.63 -9.36 29.26
N TYR A 824 -4.00 -8.18 29.30
CA TYR A 824 -3.56 -7.55 30.54
C TYR A 824 -3.38 -6.04 30.42
N ILE A 825 -3.24 -5.38 31.57
CA ILE A 825 -2.89 -3.96 31.69
C ILE A 825 -1.51 -3.83 32.33
N SER A 826 -0.68 -2.89 31.85
CA SER A 826 0.56 -2.46 32.51
C SER A 826 0.40 -1.05 33.07
N VAL A 827 0.91 -0.78 34.27
CA VAL A 827 1.04 0.57 34.83
C VAL A 827 2.53 0.82 35.14
N LEU A 828 3.21 1.49 34.24
CA LEU A 828 4.67 1.63 34.20
C LEU A 828 5.11 2.99 34.76
N PRO A 829 5.79 3.08 35.91
CA PRO A 829 6.30 4.35 36.41
C PRO A 829 7.32 5.01 35.47
N GLU A 830 7.44 6.34 35.55
CA GLU A 830 8.51 7.08 34.88
C GLU A 830 9.91 6.49 35.23
N GLY A 831 10.68 6.14 34.19
CA GLY A 831 11.93 5.38 34.27
C GLY A 831 11.80 3.87 34.00
N VAL A 832 10.61 3.26 34.11
CA VAL A 832 10.39 1.82 33.91
C VAL A 832 9.85 1.55 32.50
N GLN A 833 10.76 1.31 31.53
CA GLN A 833 10.42 1.24 30.09
C GLN A 833 9.67 2.48 29.54
N SER A 834 9.65 3.60 30.28
CA SER A 834 8.99 4.83 29.85
C SER A 834 9.76 5.47 28.69
N ILE A 835 9.13 5.54 27.53
CA ILE A 835 9.67 6.18 26.33
C ILE A 835 9.62 7.70 26.58
N THR A 836 10.78 8.35 26.71
CA THR A 836 10.87 9.78 27.03
C THR A 836 10.56 10.67 25.82
N SER A 837 9.31 10.59 25.36
CA SER A 837 8.69 11.47 24.38
C SER A 837 7.48 12.13 25.03
N GLN A 838 7.27 13.43 24.79
CA GLN A 838 6.06 14.13 25.24
C GLN A 838 4.79 13.42 24.71
N PRO A 839 3.64 13.55 25.40
CA PRO A 839 2.39 12.96 24.92
C PRO A 839 2.12 13.36 23.47
N PHE A 840 1.78 12.37 22.64
CA PHE A 840 0.86 12.65 21.55
C PHE A 840 -0.50 12.91 22.20
N GLU A 841 -0.82 14.19 22.40
CA GLU A 841 -2.21 14.58 22.61
C GLU A 841 -2.99 14.17 21.36
N MET A 842 -3.72 13.06 21.46
CA MET A 842 -4.89 12.87 20.61
C MET A 842 -5.93 13.90 21.07
N GLU A 843 -5.89 15.10 20.49
CA GLU A 843 -7.10 15.90 20.36
C GLU A 843 -8.18 14.97 19.79
N SER A 844 -9.35 14.89 20.45
CA SER A 844 -10.47 14.06 19.99
C SER A 844 -10.70 14.33 18.49
N PRO A 845 -10.62 13.31 17.62
CA PRO A 845 -10.21 13.50 16.23
C PRO A 845 -11.14 14.45 15.50
N SER A 846 -10.65 15.69 15.31
CA SER A 846 -11.39 16.78 14.70
C SER A 846 -11.45 16.55 13.18
N LYS A 847 -12.40 15.71 12.79
CA LYS A 847 -12.55 15.15 11.46
C LYS A 847 -13.13 16.16 10.50
N TRP A 848 -12.65 16.15 9.26
CA TRP A 848 -13.30 16.87 8.17
C TRP A 848 -14.50 16.06 7.71
N VAL A 849 -15.67 16.71 7.63
CA VAL A 849 -16.86 16.17 6.97
C VAL A 849 -17.17 17.03 5.76
N THR A 850 -17.65 16.42 4.67
CA THR A 850 -18.28 17.18 3.60
C THR A 850 -19.57 17.78 4.16
N ALA A 851 -19.63 19.11 4.21
CA ALA A 851 -20.77 19.88 4.70
C ALA A 851 -21.68 20.34 3.56
N TRP A 852 -21.16 20.36 2.33
CA TRP A 852 -21.92 20.53 1.10
C TRP A 852 -21.05 20.03 -0.05
N ALA A 853 -21.65 19.35 -1.03
CA ALA A 853 -20.99 19.03 -2.30
C ALA A 853 -22.06 18.66 -3.33
N PRO A 854 -22.07 19.31 -4.51
CA PRO A 854 -22.77 18.84 -5.69
C PRO A 854 -21.84 17.94 -6.51
N THR A 855 -22.39 17.20 -7.47
CA THR A 855 -21.60 16.97 -8.68
C THR A 855 -21.40 18.33 -9.36
N PRO A 856 -20.16 18.83 -9.59
CA PRO A 856 -19.62 20.20 -9.23
C PRO A 856 -20.38 21.51 -9.72
N GLN A 857 -19.73 22.69 -9.94
CA GLN A 857 -19.72 23.51 -11.21
C GLN A 857 -20.84 24.59 -11.69
N PRO A 858 -20.68 25.78 -12.41
CA PRO A 858 -19.85 27.05 -12.35
C PRO A 858 -20.61 28.44 -12.05
N THR A 859 -19.95 29.59 -11.77
CA THR A 859 -20.46 30.99 -11.41
C THR A 859 -20.62 31.37 -9.89
N GLU A 860 -20.31 32.63 -9.42
CA GLU A 860 -20.24 33.04 -7.97
C GLU A 860 -21.47 32.65 -7.19
N GLU A 861 -21.28 31.88 -6.13
CA GLU A 861 -22.33 31.04 -5.57
C GLU A 861 -22.62 31.29 -4.11
N THR A 862 -23.90 31.27 -3.76
CA THR A 862 -24.32 30.95 -2.39
C THR A 862 -24.64 29.47 -2.25
N LEU A 863 -24.30 28.87 -1.12
CA LEU A 863 -24.60 27.47 -0.80
C LEU A 863 -24.98 27.28 0.66
N ARG A 864 -25.92 26.37 0.94
CA ARG A 864 -26.31 25.98 2.30
C ARG A 864 -25.45 24.80 2.77
N VAL A 865 -24.70 24.97 3.86
CA VAL A 865 -23.96 23.85 4.47
C VAL A 865 -24.80 23.11 5.50
N THR A 866 -24.53 21.83 5.68
CA THR A 866 -25.27 20.90 6.53
C THR A 866 -24.45 20.39 7.73
N ALA A 867 -23.26 20.96 7.95
CA ALA A 867 -22.47 20.80 9.18
C ALA A 867 -22.11 22.17 9.78
N GLY A 868 -21.72 22.21 11.04
CA GLY A 868 -21.18 23.40 11.73
C GLY A 868 -19.85 23.10 12.41
N GLY A 869 -18.98 24.10 12.51
CA GLY A 869 -17.62 23.97 13.03
C GLY A 869 -16.79 25.24 12.88
N ASP A 870 -15.61 25.28 13.50
CA ASP A 870 -14.75 26.48 13.56
C ASP A 870 -13.84 26.68 12.33
N TYR A 871 -13.67 25.64 11.51
CA TYR A 871 -12.74 25.65 10.37
C TYR A 871 -13.39 25.08 9.12
N VAL A 872 -13.06 25.68 7.97
CA VAL A 872 -13.61 25.36 6.66
C VAL A 872 -12.50 25.28 5.62
N ARG A 873 -12.70 24.45 4.60
CA ARG A 873 -11.93 24.47 3.35
C ARG A 873 -12.83 24.17 2.17
N ILE A 874 -12.45 24.63 0.98
CA ILE A 874 -13.23 24.48 -0.25
C ILE A 874 -12.50 23.63 -1.28
N ARG A 875 -13.25 22.91 -2.12
CA ARG A 875 -12.71 22.07 -3.20
C ARG A 875 -13.13 22.62 -4.56
N LEU A 876 -12.17 23.09 -5.34
CA LEU A 876 -12.40 23.66 -6.68
C LEU A 876 -11.93 22.68 -7.75
N SER A 877 -12.75 22.47 -8.77
CA SER A 877 -12.61 21.38 -9.73
C SER A 877 -12.56 21.87 -11.18
N ASN A 878 -11.58 21.35 -11.91
CA ASN A 878 -11.42 21.51 -13.35
C ASN A 878 -11.56 20.15 -14.07
N GLN A 879 -12.33 19.22 -13.47
CA GLN A 879 -12.47 17.83 -13.90
C GLN A 879 -12.92 17.65 -15.36
N PHE A 880 -13.66 18.63 -15.89
CA PHE A 880 -14.18 18.63 -17.27
C PHE A 880 -13.58 19.77 -18.12
N GLY A 881 -12.55 20.46 -17.62
CA GLY A 881 -11.83 21.49 -18.37
C GLY A 881 -10.70 20.90 -19.22
N LEU A 882 -10.54 21.44 -20.43
CA LEU A 882 -9.42 21.11 -21.32
C LEU A 882 -8.18 22.01 -21.11
N GLU A 883 -8.36 23.15 -20.45
CA GLU A 883 -7.32 24.15 -20.17
C GLU A 883 -7.15 24.30 -18.65
N THR A 884 -5.93 24.62 -18.18
CA THR A 884 -5.67 24.91 -16.76
C THR A 884 -6.53 26.09 -16.29
N LEU A 885 -7.24 25.92 -15.19
CA LEU A 885 -8.02 26.98 -14.54
C LEU A 885 -7.10 27.88 -13.71
N HIS A 886 -7.08 29.18 -14.03
CA HIS A 886 -6.19 30.18 -13.40
C HIS A 886 -6.93 31.00 -12.31
N ILE A 887 -7.07 30.42 -11.11
CA ILE A 887 -7.76 31.04 -9.97
C ILE A 887 -6.92 32.20 -9.43
N SER A 888 -7.33 33.42 -9.72
CA SER A 888 -6.57 34.63 -9.36
C SER A 888 -6.89 35.15 -7.96
N ARG A 889 -8.12 34.91 -7.47
CA ARG A 889 -8.49 34.94 -6.05
C ARG A 889 -9.71 34.05 -5.80
N ALA A 890 -9.81 33.50 -4.60
CA ALA A 890 -11.05 32.99 -4.03
C ALA A 890 -11.31 33.67 -2.67
N VAL A 891 -12.59 33.90 -2.34
CA VAL A 891 -13.04 34.56 -1.11
C VAL A 891 -14.28 33.82 -0.59
N ILE A 892 -14.38 33.67 0.73
CA ILE A 892 -15.56 33.15 1.43
C ILE A 892 -16.16 34.23 2.34
N ALA A 893 -17.48 34.36 2.34
CA ALA A 893 -18.22 35.32 3.16
C ALA A 893 -19.58 34.78 3.60
N VAL A 894 -20.24 35.46 4.53
CA VAL A 894 -21.67 35.26 4.80
C VAL A 894 -22.48 36.18 3.87
N PRO A 895 -23.40 35.66 3.05
CA PRO A 895 -24.25 36.47 2.20
C PRO A 895 -25.35 37.18 3.02
N ARG A 896 -25.84 38.30 2.50
CA ARG A 896 -27.12 38.87 2.94
C ARG A 896 -28.25 38.04 2.31
N PRO A 897 -29.34 37.72 3.02
CA PRO A 897 -30.47 37.01 2.41
C PRO A 897 -31.01 37.79 1.19
N TYR A 898 -31.17 37.11 0.05
CA TYR A 898 -31.65 37.74 -1.19
C TYR A 898 -33.09 38.26 -1.02
N ASN A 899 -33.96 37.48 -0.39
CA ASN A 899 -35.18 37.95 0.27
C ASN A 899 -35.61 36.98 1.41
N SER A 900 -36.80 37.18 1.98
CA SER A 900 -37.30 36.41 3.13
C SER A 900 -37.88 35.02 2.80
N VAL A 901 -38.05 34.69 1.52
CA VAL A 901 -38.54 33.37 1.04
C VAL A 901 -37.43 32.61 0.32
N ALA A 902 -36.57 33.34 -0.39
CA ALA A 902 -35.37 32.86 -1.05
C ALA A 902 -34.13 33.50 -0.38
N PRO A 903 -33.50 32.84 0.62
CA PRO A 903 -32.34 33.38 1.32
C PRO A 903 -31.01 33.16 0.58
N SER A 904 -30.93 32.18 -0.32
CA SER A 904 -29.79 31.98 -1.24
C SER A 904 -29.90 32.92 -2.45
N GLY A 905 -28.96 32.87 -3.40
CA GLY A 905 -29.04 33.61 -4.67
C GLY A 905 -28.51 35.05 -4.65
N SER A 906 -27.80 35.43 -3.58
CA SER A 906 -27.54 36.84 -3.27
C SER A 906 -26.21 37.36 -3.85
N PRO A 907 -26.20 38.48 -4.60
CA PRO A 907 -24.98 39.16 -5.06
C PRO A 907 -24.34 40.02 -3.95
N SER A 908 -24.76 39.86 -2.70
CA SER A 908 -24.59 40.84 -1.62
C SER A 908 -24.10 40.14 -0.35
N ILE A 909 -23.03 40.64 0.28
CA ILE A 909 -22.38 40.00 1.44
C ILE A 909 -22.29 40.90 2.67
N PHE A 910 -22.10 40.28 3.84
CA PHE A 910 -21.63 40.96 5.04
C PHE A 910 -20.12 41.15 4.92
N LYS A 911 -19.68 42.30 4.42
CA LYS A 911 -18.29 42.58 4.07
C LYS A 911 -17.28 42.26 5.18
N ASP A 912 -17.63 42.50 6.44
CA ASP A 912 -16.76 42.25 7.59
C ASP A 912 -16.58 40.75 7.91
N THR A 913 -17.29 39.86 7.20
CA THR A 913 -17.11 38.40 7.22
C THR A 913 -16.27 37.88 6.04
N ALA A 914 -15.94 38.73 5.06
CA ALA A 914 -15.21 38.31 3.87
C ALA A 914 -13.76 37.95 4.22
N GLN A 915 -13.40 36.68 4.01
CA GLN A 915 -12.06 36.15 4.25
C GLN A 915 -11.49 35.56 2.95
N GLN A 916 -10.21 35.85 2.70
CA GLN A 916 -9.49 35.35 1.54
C GLN A 916 -9.16 33.87 1.70
N VAL A 917 -9.40 33.08 0.63
CA VAL A 917 -9.03 31.67 0.56
C VAL A 917 -7.66 31.54 -0.10
N LEU A 918 -6.82 30.66 0.45
CA LEU A 918 -5.46 30.35 -0.02
C LEU A 918 -5.36 28.87 -0.40
N PHE A 919 -4.34 28.53 -1.20
CA PHE A 919 -4.03 27.18 -1.63
C PHE A 919 -2.51 26.98 -1.51
N ASP A 920 -2.06 26.10 -0.61
CA ASP A 920 -0.65 25.90 -0.24
C ASP A 920 0.03 27.20 0.23
N GLY A 921 -0.75 28.10 0.85
CA GLY A 921 -0.32 29.43 1.29
C GLY A 921 -0.18 30.49 0.19
N GLU A 922 -0.35 30.14 -1.09
CA GLU A 922 -0.09 31.03 -2.24
C GLU A 922 -1.35 31.62 -2.90
N GLN A 923 -1.11 32.64 -3.76
CA GLN A 923 -1.99 33.04 -4.86
C GLN A 923 -1.12 33.46 -6.06
N PRO A 924 -1.51 33.17 -7.33
CA PRO A 924 -2.73 32.49 -7.76
C PRO A 924 -2.64 30.96 -7.68
N ALA A 925 -3.79 30.27 -7.67
CA ALA A 925 -3.86 28.81 -7.74
C ALA A 925 -4.10 28.32 -9.18
N LEU A 926 -3.47 27.20 -9.54
CA LEU A 926 -3.55 26.57 -10.87
C LEU A 926 -4.18 25.18 -10.75
N VAL A 927 -5.27 24.92 -11.48
CA VAL A 927 -5.94 23.61 -11.50
C VAL A 927 -5.90 23.03 -12.91
N PRO A 928 -5.01 22.07 -13.22
CA PRO A 928 -4.93 21.41 -14.53
C PRO A 928 -6.27 20.81 -15.00
N GLY A 929 -6.43 20.67 -16.31
CA GLY A 929 -7.59 19.97 -16.88
C GLY A 929 -7.67 18.53 -16.37
N GLY A 930 -8.87 18.08 -15.99
CA GLY A 930 -9.08 16.74 -15.43
C GLY A 930 -8.74 16.60 -13.94
N SER A 931 -8.36 17.67 -13.23
CA SER A 931 -8.00 17.63 -11.81
C SER A 931 -8.90 18.51 -10.91
N HIS A 932 -8.63 18.50 -9.61
CA HIS A 932 -9.21 19.40 -8.62
C HIS A 932 -8.16 19.81 -7.57
N VAL A 933 -8.44 20.87 -6.82
CA VAL A 933 -7.62 21.37 -5.71
C VAL A 933 -8.49 21.56 -4.46
N VAL A 934 -7.90 21.41 -3.28
CA VAL A 934 -8.53 21.70 -1.98
C VAL A 934 -7.79 22.90 -1.37
N SER A 935 -8.52 23.83 -0.77
CA SER A 935 -7.94 25.01 -0.12
C SER A 935 -7.26 24.68 1.21
N ASP A 936 -6.47 25.64 1.68
CA ASP A 936 -5.99 25.66 3.05
C ASP A 936 -7.16 25.71 4.04
N SER A 937 -6.90 25.27 5.28
CA SER A 937 -7.87 25.28 6.38
C SER A 937 -8.03 26.70 6.94
N LEU A 938 -9.12 27.37 6.59
CA LEU A 938 -9.46 28.71 7.07
C LEU A 938 -10.24 28.64 8.38
N LYS A 939 -9.92 29.53 9.35
CA LYS A 939 -10.74 29.70 10.56
C LYS A 939 -11.96 30.58 10.27
N PHE A 940 -13.11 29.95 10.10
CA PHE A 940 -14.38 30.59 9.80
C PHE A 940 -15.46 29.81 10.57
N PRO A 941 -15.99 30.35 11.69
CA PRO A 941 -17.03 29.66 12.45
C PRO A 941 -18.37 29.62 11.69
N ILE A 942 -18.90 28.41 11.51
CA ILE A 942 -20.10 28.15 10.71
C ILE A 942 -21.09 27.32 11.53
N LYS A 943 -22.38 27.60 11.39
CA LYS A 943 -23.47 26.81 11.96
C LYS A 943 -24.04 25.84 10.91
N ALA A 944 -24.49 24.67 11.35
CA ALA A 944 -25.25 23.77 10.48
C ALA A 944 -26.51 24.49 9.94
N GLY A 945 -26.79 24.33 8.66
CA GLY A 945 -27.87 25.03 7.95
C GLY A 945 -27.55 26.46 7.50
N GLN A 946 -26.36 27.00 7.80
CA GLN A 946 -25.93 28.34 7.40
C GLN A 946 -25.66 28.42 5.89
N ILE A 947 -25.91 29.59 5.30
CA ILE A 947 -25.56 29.90 3.92
C ILE A 947 -24.20 30.61 3.89
N LEU A 948 -23.34 30.21 2.97
CA LEU A 948 -22.04 30.81 2.66
C LEU A 948 -22.07 31.35 1.23
N SER A 949 -21.26 32.37 0.93
CA SER A 949 -20.96 32.82 -0.43
C SER A 949 -19.50 32.54 -0.76
N ILE A 950 -19.22 32.02 -1.97
CA ILE A 950 -17.88 31.79 -2.51
C ILE A 950 -17.70 32.60 -3.80
N THR A 951 -16.88 33.66 -3.72
CA THR A 951 -16.49 34.47 -4.89
C THR A 951 -15.19 33.95 -5.48
N ILE A 952 -15.16 33.73 -6.80
CA ILE A 952 -13.95 33.35 -7.54
C ILE A 952 -13.67 34.38 -8.63
N PHE A 953 -12.44 34.92 -8.61
CA PHE A 953 -11.95 35.84 -9.64
C PHE A 953 -10.93 35.16 -10.55
N LEU A 954 -11.21 35.16 -11.85
CA LEU A 954 -10.31 34.72 -12.92
C LEU A 954 -9.80 35.93 -13.70
N LYS A 955 -8.58 36.41 -13.41
CA LYS A 955 -8.03 37.65 -14.00
C LYS A 955 -7.97 37.64 -15.52
N ASN A 956 -7.77 36.46 -16.11
CA ASN A 956 -7.67 36.25 -17.55
C ASN A 956 -8.93 35.59 -18.15
N GLY A 957 -9.97 35.35 -17.34
CA GLY A 957 -11.09 34.46 -17.71
C GLY A 957 -10.67 33.01 -17.90
N GLN A 958 -11.48 32.27 -18.66
CA GLN A 958 -11.24 30.90 -19.14
C GLN A 958 -11.69 30.88 -20.62
N ASN A 959 -10.89 30.37 -21.56
CA ASN A 959 -11.23 30.46 -23.00
C ASN A 959 -12.14 29.31 -23.45
N SER A 960 -11.89 28.11 -22.93
CA SER A 960 -12.72 26.93 -23.15
C SER A 960 -14.15 27.13 -22.62
N GLN A 961 -15.16 26.79 -23.43
CA GLN A 961 -16.54 26.58 -22.95
C GLN A 961 -16.76 25.17 -22.38
N GLN A 962 -15.84 24.23 -22.64
CA GLN A 962 -15.72 23.03 -21.82
C GLN A 962 -15.04 23.45 -20.51
N ILE A 963 -15.91 23.84 -19.59
CA ILE A 963 -15.67 24.03 -18.18
C ILE A 963 -16.52 23.00 -17.44
N THR A 964 -16.12 22.72 -16.21
CA THR A 964 -16.98 22.14 -15.17
C THR A 964 -18.33 22.95 -15.18
N SER A 965 -19.54 22.38 -15.52
CA SER A 965 -20.88 23.05 -15.36
C SER A 965 -22.14 22.28 -14.77
N HIS A 966 -22.88 22.80 -13.76
CA HIS A 966 -24.08 22.19 -13.10
C HIS A 966 -25.35 23.04 -13.22
N PRO A 967 -26.06 22.93 -14.35
CA PRO A 967 -27.43 23.44 -14.53
C PRO A 967 -28.49 22.94 -13.52
N GLY A 968 -28.11 22.13 -12.53
CA GLY A 968 -28.97 21.62 -11.46
C GLY A 968 -29.13 22.55 -10.25
N SER A 969 -28.34 23.62 -10.12
CA SER A 969 -28.05 24.23 -8.80
C SER A 969 -29.25 24.76 -8.01
N ARG A 970 -30.35 25.13 -8.68
CA ARG A 970 -31.51 25.86 -8.11
C ARG A 970 -31.11 27.11 -7.31
N THR A 971 -29.94 27.67 -7.61
CA THR A 971 -29.36 28.78 -6.86
C THR A 971 -28.71 29.75 -7.82
N ASP A 972 -29.17 30.99 -7.81
CA ASP A 972 -28.62 32.04 -8.63
C ASP A 972 -27.22 32.39 -8.18
N SER A 973 -26.38 32.53 -9.19
CA SER A 973 -24.97 32.76 -9.08
C SER A 973 -24.61 33.89 -10.03
N TRP A 974 -23.69 34.78 -9.64
CA TRP A 974 -23.52 36.07 -10.30
C TRP A 974 -22.18 36.21 -11.06
N LEU A 975 -22.19 36.94 -12.18
CA LEU A 975 -21.02 37.26 -13.01
C LEU A 975 -20.90 38.77 -13.19
N CYS A 976 -19.69 39.29 -13.09
CA CYS A 976 -19.32 40.63 -13.55
C CYS A 976 -17.85 40.67 -13.98
N TYR A 977 -17.48 41.64 -14.82
CA TYR A 977 -16.07 41.90 -15.11
C TYR A 977 -15.38 42.69 -13.98
N GLY A 978 -14.07 42.47 -13.84
CA GLY A 978 -13.23 43.11 -12.83
C GLY A 978 -13.16 42.34 -11.50
N ASP A 979 -12.18 42.71 -10.68
CA ASP A 979 -11.96 42.10 -9.36
C ASP A 979 -12.89 42.75 -8.31
N GLN A 980 -14.10 42.21 -8.18
CA GLN A 980 -15.06 42.61 -7.15
C GLN A 980 -15.08 41.66 -5.93
N SER A 981 -14.05 40.82 -5.77
CA SER A 981 -14.01 39.72 -4.78
C SER A 981 -14.12 40.12 -3.30
N MET A 982 -13.96 41.41 -2.99
CA MET A 982 -14.11 41.98 -1.64
C MET A 982 -15.13 43.14 -1.60
N ALA A 983 -16.01 43.22 -2.60
CA ALA A 983 -17.14 44.16 -2.63
C ALA A 983 -18.20 43.74 -1.59
N SER A 984 -18.99 44.68 -1.08
CA SER A 984 -20.16 44.35 -0.25
C SER A 984 -21.36 43.87 -1.07
N GLU A 985 -21.35 44.15 -2.38
CA GLU A 985 -22.38 43.86 -3.35
C GLU A 985 -21.75 43.93 -4.75
N LEU A 986 -21.97 42.93 -5.60
CA LEU A 986 -21.53 42.97 -6.99
C LEU A 986 -22.33 44.00 -7.78
N SER A 987 -21.66 44.82 -8.59
CA SER A 987 -22.34 45.87 -9.37
C SER A 987 -21.64 46.20 -10.69
N GLY A 988 -22.41 46.64 -11.68
CA GLY A 988 -21.88 47.05 -12.98
C GLY A 988 -22.90 46.90 -14.12
N PRO A 989 -22.62 47.46 -15.32
CA PRO A 989 -23.49 47.30 -16.49
C PRO A 989 -23.47 45.86 -17.04
N ASP A 990 -22.40 45.12 -16.79
CA ASP A 990 -22.20 43.74 -17.25
C ASP A 990 -22.57 42.68 -16.19
N LEU A 991 -23.28 43.08 -15.12
CA LEU A 991 -23.71 42.16 -14.06
C LEU A 991 -24.79 41.21 -14.59
N GLN A 992 -24.57 39.90 -14.48
CA GLN A 992 -25.48 38.85 -14.93
C GLN A 992 -25.73 37.84 -13.81
N ALA A 993 -26.94 37.30 -13.74
CA ALA A 993 -27.28 36.15 -12.91
C ALA A 993 -27.46 34.91 -13.79
N SER A 994 -27.01 33.76 -13.30
CA SER A 994 -27.29 32.44 -13.85
C SER A 994 -27.43 31.44 -12.72
N THR A 995 -28.40 30.54 -12.79
CA THR A 995 -28.70 29.54 -11.77
C THR A 995 -27.68 28.37 -11.79
N HIS A 996 -26.36 28.69 -11.81
CA HIS A 996 -25.09 27.91 -11.84
C HIS A 996 -24.44 27.64 -10.42
N TRP A 997 -23.14 27.23 -10.29
CA TRP A 997 -22.27 27.13 -9.05
C TRP A 997 -20.68 27.05 -9.20
N TYR A 998 -19.87 28.09 -8.90
CA TYR A 998 -18.44 28.34 -9.33
C TYR A 998 -17.30 27.31 -9.15
N PHE A 999 -17.18 26.35 -10.08
CA PHE A 999 -16.13 25.29 -10.09
C PHE A 999 -16.10 24.44 -8.82
N LEU A 1000 -16.91 24.79 -7.83
CA LEU A 1000 -16.94 24.26 -6.50
C LEU A 1000 -17.55 22.86 -6.55
N SER A 1001 -16.93 21.98 -5.79
CA SER A 1001 -17.18 20.54 -5.78
C SER A 1001 -17.23 19.98 -4.37
N GLY A 1002 -17.08 20.86 -3.38
CA GLY A 1002 -17.16 20.53 -1.97
C GLY A 1002 -16.85 21.74 -1.09
N VAL A 1003 -17.56 21.84 0.02
CA VAL A 1003 -17.19 22.62 1.20
C VAL A 1003 -17.08 21.62 2.34
N GLU A 1004 -15.90 21.56 2.93
CA GLU A 1004 -15.54 20.62 3.99
C GLU A 1004 -15.38 21.42 5.29
N ILE A 1005 -16.02 20.96 6.36
CA ILE A 1005 -15.99 21.61 7.68
C ILE A 1005 -15.33 20.66 8.68
N ARG A 1006 -14.49 21.21 9.56
CA ARG A 1006 -13.88 20.45 10.66
C ARG A 1006 -14.86 20.40 11.84
N VAL A 1007 -15.36 19.21 12.12
CA VAL A 1007 -16.30 18.93 13.22
C VAL A 1007 -15.59 18.19 14.36
N ASP A 1008 -16.23 18.15 15.52
CA ASP A 1008 -15.77 17.36 16.67
C ASP A 1008 -16.16 15.87 16.54
N ALA A 1009 -15.82 15.10 17.57
CA ALA A 1009 -16.08 13.65 17.62
C ALA A 1009 -17.57 13.29 17.71
N ALA A 1010 -18.43 14.18 18.25
CA ALA A 1010 -19.87 13.94 18.46
C ALA A 1010 -20.72 14.07 17.18
N HIS A 1011 -20.11 14.44 16.04
CA HIS A 1011 -20.76 14.39 14.74
C HIS A 1011 -20.82 12.96 14.20
N HIS A 1012 -22.02 12.39 14.04
CA HIS A 1012 -22.23 10.96 13.73
C HIS A 1012 -21.84 10.58 12.28
N GLY A 1013 -21.78 11.54 11.36
CA GLY A 1013 -21.24 11.36 10.01
C GLY A 1013 -22.04 12.08 8.92
N THR A 1014 -21.73 11.76 7.67
CA THR A 1014 -22.37 12.34 6.48
C THR A 1014 -23.23 11.32 5.75
N LEU A 1015 -24.47 11.71 5.45
CA LEU A 1015 -25.39 11.05 4.53
C LEU A 1015 -25.13 11.54 3.09
N VAL A 1016 -24.73 10.64 2.20
CA VAL A 1016 -24.52 10.92 0.78
C VAL A 1016 -25.74 10.47 -0.01
N LEU A 1017 -26.37 11.39 -0.75
CA LEU A 1017 -27.48 11.06 -1.63
C LEU A 1017 -26.98 10.83 -3.07
N LEU A 1018 -27.14 9.61 -3.56
CA LEU A 1018 -26.90 9.24 -4.95
C LEU A 1018 -28.24 9.18 -5.68
N GLY A 1019 -28.44 10.09 -6.64
CA GLY A 1019 -29.72 10.21 -7.34
C GLY A 1019 -29.67 10.89 -8.70
N ASP A 1020 -30.85 11.09 -9.26
CA ASP A 1020 -31.09 11.76 -10.53
C ASP A 1020 -31.84 13.09 -10.34
N SER A 1021 -32.56 13.60 -11.36
CA SER A 1021 -33.20 14.93 -11.34
C SER A 1021 -34.24 15.12 -10.23
N ILE A 1022 -34.79 14.03 -9.69
CA ILE A 1022 -35.70 14.08 -8.54
C ILE A 1022 -34.95 14.49 -7.27
N THR A 1023 -33.73 14.00 -7.07
CA THR A 1023 -32.89 14.29 -5.89
C THR A 1023 -32.04 15.56 -6.07
N ASP A 1024 -31.67 15.89 -7.31
CA ASP A 1024 -31.15 17.21 -7.73
C ASP A 1024 -32.12 18.37 -7.37
N GLY A 1025 -33.41 18.04 -7.19
CA GLY A 1025 -34.48 18.96 -6.83
C GLY A 1025 -35.01 19.74 -8.03
N ARG A 1026 -35.24 19.06 -9.16
CA ARG A 1026 -36.05 19.62 -10.24
C ARG A 1026 -37.46 19.95 -9.70
N CYS A 1027 -37.99 21.13 -10.05
CA CYS A 1027 -39.29 21.64 -9.58
C CYS A 1027 -39.38 22.04 -8.10
N SER A 1028 -38.25 22.26 -7.42
CA SER A 1028 -38.20 23.10 -6.20
C SER A 1028 -38.32 24.59 -6.57
N THR A 1029 -38.41 25.47 -5.57
CA THR A 1029 -38.25 26.92 -5.79
C THR A 1029 -36.76 27.26 -5.85
N ASP A 1030 -36.33 28.01 -6.86
CA ASP A 1030 -34.95 28.50 -6.92
C ASP A 1030 -34.67 29.46 -5.74
N ASN A 1031 -33.43 29.45 -5.25
CA ASN A 1031 -32.92 30.22 -4.11
C ASN A 1031 -33.56 29.93 -2.72
N ALA A 1032 -34.57 29.05 -2.64
CA ALA A 1032 -35.32 28.79 -1.41
C ALA A 1032 -34.74 27.69 -0.51
N ASN A 1033 -33.86 26.82 -1.05
CA ASN A 1033 -33.40 25.59 -0.38
C ASN A 1033 -34.56 24.72 0.12
N ASN A 1034 -35.55 24.43 -0.75
CA ASN A 1034 -36.74 23.62 -0.45
C ASN A 1034 -36.83 22.33 -1.30
N ARG A 1035 -35.68 21.72 -1.61
CA ARG A 1035 -35.61 20.37 -2.19
C ARG A 1035 -35.84 19.33 -1.10
N TRP A 1036 -36.23 18.10 -1.46
CA TRP A 1036 -36.42 17.05 -0.44
C TRP A 1036 -35.18 16.77 0.44
N PRO A 1037 -33.91 16.90 -0.04
CA PRO A 1037 -32.72 16.82 0.82
C PRO A 1037 -32.59 17.98 1.81
N ASP A 1038 -32.95 19.20 1.41
CA ASP A 1038 -32.91 20.39 2.27
C ASP A 1038 -33.96 20.26 3.39
N LEU A 1039 -35.17 19.83 3.02
CA LEU A 1039 -36.29 19.59 3.95
C LEU A 1039 -36.01 18.39 4.87
N LEU A 1040 -35.30 17.36 4.39
CA LEU A 1040 -34.81 16.26 5.23
C LEU A 1040 -33.78 16.78 6.23
N PHE A 1041 -32.84 17.63 5.80
CA PHE A 1041 -31.86 18.25 6.71
C PHE A 1041 -32.55 19.06 7.82
N ASP A 1042 -33.52 19.91 7.49
CA ASP A 1042 -34.26 20.68 8.50
C ASP A 1042 -35.00 19.78 9.50
N ARG A 1043 -35.49 18.62 9.06
CA ARG A 1043 -36.08 17.60 9.93
C ARG A 1043 -35.03 16.83 10.74
N MET A 1044 -33.85 16.55 10.19
CA MET A 1044 -32.70 15.95 10.90
C MET A 1044 -32.27 16.84 12.06
N GLN A 1045 -32.22 18.16 11.88
CA GLN A 1045 -31.90 19.15 12.92
C GLN A 1045 -32.92 19.20 14.08
N GLN A 1046 -34.07 18.52 13.98
CA GLN A 1046 -35.04 18.35 15.07
C GLN A 1046 -35.04 16.94 15.68
N HIS A 1047 -34.17 16.03 15.22
CA HIS A 1047 -34.09 14.65 15.70
C HIS A 1047 -32.87 14.44 16.61
N PRO A 1048 -33.01 13.90 17.84
CA PRO A 1048 -31.92 13.83 18.81
C PRO A 1048 -30.65 13.13 18.34
N PHE A 1049 -30.75 12.24 17.35
CA PHE A 1049 -29.61 11.55 16.76
C PHE A 1049 -29.11 12.25 15.48
N ALA A 1050 -30.01 12.54 14.54
CA ALA A 1050 -29.63 13.07 13.22
C ALA A 1050 -29.29 14.57 13.21
N GLN A 1051 -29.51 15.31 14.29
CA GLN A 1051 -29.07 16.71 14.43
C GLN A 1051 -27.54 16.86 14.31
N ASN A 1052 -26.79 15.83 14.70
CA ASN A 1052 -25.32 15.77 14.62
C ASN A 1052 -24.84 15.09 13.32
N MET A 1053 -25.60 15.18 12.23
CA MET A 1053 -25.25 14.60 10.92
C MET A 1053 -25.33 15.65 9.81
N SER A 1054 -24.41 15.53 8.84
CA SER A 1054 -24.46 16.31 7.61
C SER A 1054 -25.09 15.50 6.47
N ILE A 1055 -25.56 16.18 5.42
CA ILE A 1055 -26.11 15.57 4.21
C ILE A 1055 -25.54 16.27 2.97
N ILE A 1056 -25.13 15.48 1.97
CA ILE A 1056 -24.61 15.99 0.68
C ILE A 1056 -25.37 15.40 -0.49
N ASN A 1057 -25.55 16.19 -1.54
CA ASN A 1057 -26.41 15.87 -2.67
C ASN A 1057 -25.58 15.61 -3.94
N GLN A 1058 -25.22 14.35 -4.15
CA GLN A 1058 -24.45 13.88 -5.30
C GLN A 1058 -25.36 13.36 -6.42
N ALA A 1059 -26.53 13.98 -6.57
CA ALA A 1059 -27.47 13.69 -7.64
C ALA A 1059 -27.10 14.40 -8.96
N VAL A 1060 -27.42 13.77 -10.08
CA VAL A 1060 -27.16 14.33 -11.43
C VAL A 1060 -28.48 14.38 -12.20
N GLY A 1061 -28.97 15.58 -12.50
CA GLY A 1061 -30.14 15.76 -13.35
C GLY A 1061 -29.96 15.13 -14.74
N GLY A 1062 -30.70 14.06 -15.03
CA GLY A 1062 -30.52 13.25 -16.26
C GLY A 1062 -29.28 12.33 -16.26
N GLY A 1063 -28.70 12.03 -15.09
CA GLY A 1063 -27.68 10.99 -14.93
C GLY A 1063 -28.28 9.59 -15.04
N ARG A 1064 -27.42 8.57 -15.21
CA ARG A 1064 -27.78 7.15 -15.33
C ARG A 1064 -26.82 6.29 -14.51
N ILE A 1065 -27.24 5.09 -14.09
CA ILE A 1065 -26.38 4.15 -13.34
C ILE A 1065 -25.43 3.42 -14.28
N LEU A 1066 -25.95 2.89 -15.39
CA LEU A 1066 -25.28 1.87 -16.20
C LEU A 1066 -24.45 2.42 -17.36
N ARG A 1067 -24.74 3.66 -17.78
CA ARG A 1067 -24.14 4.33 -18.95
C ARG A 1067 -24.09 5.83 -18.67
N ASP A 1068 -23.25 6.57 -19.38
CA ASP A 1068 -23.23 8.03 -19.25
C ASP A 1068 -24.57 8.64 -19.70
N GLY A 1069 -25.00 9.71 -19.03
CA GLY A 1069 -26.24 10.46 -19.31
C GLY A 1069 -25.91 11.92 -19.65
N LYS A 1070 -26.48 12.87 -18.90
CA LYS A 1070 -26.01 14.28 -18.89
C LYS A 1070 -24.66 14.49 -18.17
N GLY A 1071 -24.07 13.40 -17.66
CA GLY A 1071 -22.74 13.32 -17.06
C GLY A 1071 -22.35 11.85 -16.90
N PRO A 1072 -21.17 11.54 -16.33
CA PRO A 1072 -20.69 10.18 -16.16
C PRO A 1072 -21.66 9.26 -15.39
N SER A 1073 -21.65 7.97 -15.74
CA SER A 1073 -22.45 6.92 -15.10
C SER A 1073 -22.22 6.83 -13.59
N LEU A 1074 -23.22 6.40 -12.81
CA LEU A 1074 -23.04 6.23 -11.36
C LEU A 1074 -21.90 5.26 -11.04
N LEU A 1075 -21.76 4.16 -11.79
CA LEU A 1075 -20.72 3.16 -11.55
C LEU A 1075 -19.29 3.68 -11.81
N SER A 1076 -19.11 4.64 -12.72
CA SER A 1076 -17.82 5.28 -12.99
C SER A 1076 -17.49 6.47 -12.07
N ARG A 1077 -18.51 7.09 -11.44
CA ARG A 1077 -18.31 8.19 -10.47
C ARG A 1077 -18.42 7.80 -8.99
N LEU A 1078 -18.82 6.56 -8.68
CA LEU A 1078 -19.14 6.11 -7.32
C LEU A 1078 -18.07 6.52 -6.30
N ASP A 1079 -16.81 6.15 -6.53
CA ASP A 1079 -15.74 6.37 -5.54
C ASP A 1079 -15.44 7.86 -5.30
N ARG A 1080 -15.60 8.70 -6.32
CA ARG A 1080 -15.48 10.17 -6.23
C ARG A 1080 -16.61 10.77 -5.40
N ASP A 1081 -17.81 10.24 -5.58
CA ASP A 1081 -19.04 10.82 -5.04
C ASP A 1081 -19.45 10.22 -3.68
N THR A 1082 -18.89 9.07 -3.28
CA THR A 1082 -19.05 8.46 -1.94
C THR A 1082 -17.73 8.34 -1.19
N ILE A 1083 -16.84 7.43 -1.59
CA ILE A 1083 -15.67 7.00 -0.80
C ILE A 1083 -14.68 8.15 -0.57
N ALA A 1084 -14.46 9.00 -1.57
CA ALA A 1084 -13.56 10.16 -1.51
C ALA A 1084 -14.13 11.38 -0.75
N GLN A 1085 -15.36 11.30 -0.22
CA GLN A 1085 -16.00 12.37 0.56
C GLN A 1085 -15.62 12.25 2.04
N PRO A 1086 -14.93 13.24 2.65
CA PRO A 1086 -14.64 13.20 4.08
C PRO A 1086 -15.91 13.05 4.92
N GLY A 1087 -15.87 12.20 5.94
CA GLY A 1087 -17.00 12.00 6.86
C GLY A 1087 -18.15 11.11 6.36
N ARG A 1088 -18.13 10.61 5.12
CA ARG A 1088 -19.16 9.66 4.62
C ARG A 1088 -19.32 8.46 5.56
N ARG A 1089 -20.58 8.11 5.87
CA ARG A 1089 -20.95 6.92 6.64
C ARG A 1089 -22.23 6.25 6.13
N TYR A 1090 -23.18 7.06 5.66
CA TYR A 1090 -24.47 6.60 5.18
C TYR A 1090 -24.64 6.97 3.71
N ILE A 1091 -25.10 6.04 2.88
CA ILE A 1091 -25.35 6.24 1.45
C ILE A 1091 -26.82 5.97 1.17
N LEU A 1092 -27.54 6.86 0.48
CA LEU A 1092 -28.85 6.56 -0.09
C LEU A 1092 -28.73 6.41 -1.60
N VAL A 1093 -29.16 5.28 -2.15
CA VAL A 1093 -29.31 5.05 -3.58
C VAL A 1093 -30.78 5.27 -3.98
N PHE A 1094 -31.10 6.49 -4.42
CA PHE A 1094 -32.39 6.83 -5.05
C PHE A 1094 -32.16 7.28 -6.49
N HIS A 1095 -31.75 6.32 -7.32
CA HIS A 1095 -31.29 6.54 -8.70
C HIS A 1095 -31.74 5.39 -9.59
N GLY A 1096 -32.18 5.69 -10.81
CA GLY A 1096 -32.39 4.66 -11.86
C GLY A 1096 -33.56 4.93 -12.81
N VAL A 1097 -34.34 5.99 -12.58
CA VAL A 1097 -35.52 6.30 -13.41
C VAL A 1097 -35.14 6.58 -14.86
N ASN A 1098 -33.97 7.19 -15.09
CA ASN A 1098 -33.47 7.50 -16.42
C ASN A 1098 -32.94 6.26 -17.16
N ASP A 1099 -32.39 5.27 -16.46
CA ASP A 1099 -31.95 4.00 -17.07
C ASP A 1099 -33.16 3.24 -17.63
N LEU A 1100 -34.24 3.11 -16.84
CA LEU A 1100 -35.51 2.55 -17.30
C LEU A 1100 -36.16 3.41 -18.39
N GLY A 1101 -36.27 4.72 -18.15
CA GLY A 1101 -36.95 5.69 -19.00
C GLY A 1101 -36.34 5.89 -20.40
N THR A 1102 -35.01 5.76 -20.51
CA THR A 1102 -34.28 5.89 -21.80
C THR A 1102 -33.98 4.56 -22.49
N THR A 1103 -34.44 3.43 -21.93
CA THR A 1103 -34.35 2.11 -22.58
C THR A 1103 -35.55 1.90 -23.50
N ASP A 1104 -35.33 1.28 -24.66
CA ASP A 1104 -36.37 1.01 -25.67
C ASP A 1104 -37.58 0.25 -25.09
N SER A 1105 -38.77 0.52 -25.63
CA SER A 1105 -40.06 0.07 -25.09
C SER A 1105 -40.40 -1.40 -25.41
N ASP A 1106 -39.42 -2.29 -25.50
CA ASP A 1106 -39.58 -3.70 -25.88
C ASP A 1106 -39.25 -4.68 -24.72
N PRO A 1107 -39.73 -5.95 -24.77
CA PRO A 1107 -39.55 -6.90 -23.67
C PRO A 1107 -38.11 -7.33 -23.40
N VAL A 1108 -37.21 -7.30 -24.39
CA VAL A 1108 -35.82 -7.73 -24.25
C VAL A 1108 -35.02 -6.62 -23.60
N SER A 1109 -35.02 -5.42 -24.18
CA SER A 1109 -34.26 -4.27 -23.66
C SER A 1109 -34.67 -3.92 -22.23
N LEU A 1110 -35.98 -3.94 -21.92
CA LEU A 1110 -36.48 -3.67 -20.57
C LEU A 1110 -36.10 -4.76 -19.57
N GLN A 1111 -36.06 -6.04 -19.97
CA GLN A 1111 -35.59 -7.10 -19.08
C GLN A 1111 -34.07 -7.04 -18.87
N GLU A 1112 -33.29 -6.70 -19.90
CA GLU A 1112 -31.84 -6.54 -19.80
C GLU A 1112 -31.44 -5.38 -18.89
N VAL A 1113 -32.03 -4.18 -19.06
CA VAL A 1113 -31.73 -3.04 -18.19
C VAL A 1113 -32.14 -3.31 -16.74
N THR A 1114 -33.27 -3.98 -16.52
CA THR A 1114 -33.75 -4.33 -15.17
C THR A 1114 -32.79 -5.29 -14.47
N LYS A 1115 -32.33 -6.34 -15.16
CA LYS A 1115 -31.30 -7.27 -14.65
C LYS A 1115 -29.96 -6.57 -14.44
N ALA A 1116 -29.59 -5.63 -15.30
CA ALA A 1116 -28.36 -4.85 -15.17
C ALA A 1116 -28.41 -3.89 -13.96
N LEU A 1117 -29.56 -3.24 -13.70
CA LEU A 1117 -29.77 -2.40 -12.51
C LEU A 1117 -29.67 -3.22 -11.22
N MET A 1118 -30.28 -4.42 -11.15
CA MET A 1118 -30.13 -5.32 -9.99
C MET A 1118 -28.66 -5.71 -9.74
N LYS A 1119 -27.87 -5.94 -10.80
CA LYS A 1119 -26.42 -6.19 -10.68
C LYS A 1119 -25.66 -4.95 -10.21
N ALA A 1120 -25.97 -3.78 -10.78
CA ALA A 1120 -25.32 -2.52 -10.42
C ALA A 1120 -25.61 -2.11 -8.98
N TYR A 1121 -26.83 -2.31 -8.47
CA TYR A 1121 -27.15 -2.09 -7.06
C TYR A 1121 -26.33 -2.99 -6.14
N ARG A 1122 -26.20 -4.29 -6.45
CA ARG A 1122 -25.28 -5.18 -5.70
C ARG A 1122 -23.84 -4.68 -5.75
N GLN A 1123 -23.35 -4.24 -6.91
CA GLN A 1123 -21.98 -3.72 -7.07
C GLN A 1123 -21.75 -2.42 -6.28
N ILE A 1124 -22.73 -1.50 -6.26
CA ILE A 1124 -22.68 -0.26 -5.47
C ILE A 1124 -22.62 -0.60 -3.99
N VAL A 1125 -23.51 -1.48 -3.52
CA VAL A 1125 -23.55 -1.97 -2.14
C VAL A 1125 -22.21 -2.59 -1.75
N SER A 1126 -21.71 -3.58 -2.50
CA SER A 1126 -20.45 -4.26 -2.18
C SER A 1126 -19.24 -3.32 -2.14
N ARG A 1127 -19.18 -2.31 -3.03
CA ARG A 1127 -18.12 -1.28 -3.00
C ARG A 1127 -18.23 -0.36 -1.78
N CYS A 1128 -19.43 -0.04 -1.34
CA CYS A 1128 -19.66 0.78 -0.14
C CYS A 1128 -19.41 0.00 1.16
N HIS A 1129 -19.88 -1.26 1.26
CA HIS A 1129 -19.61 -2.16 2.39
C HIS A 1129 -18.12 -2.44 2.56
N ALA A 1130 -17.36 -2.60 1.45
CA ALA A 1130 -15.90 -2.73 1.48
C ALA A 1130 -15.15 -1.49 2.01
N HIS A 1131 -15.86 -0.40 2.35
CA HIS A 1131 -15.33 0.78 3.02
C HIS A 1131 -16.11 1.17 4.28
N GLY A 1132 -16.86 0.22 4.88
CA GLY A 1132 -17.61 0.41 6.12
C GLY A 1132 -18.79 1.37 6.01
N LEU A 1133 -19.43 1.47 4.84
CA LEU A 1133 -20.51 2.44 4.58
C LEU A 1133 -21.86 1.74 4.46
N HIS A 1134 -22.82 2.14 5.29
CA HIS A 1134 -24.18 1.58 5.26
C HIS A 1134 -24.97 2.15 4.08
N VAL A 1135 -25.66 1.30 3.33
CA VAL A 1135 -26.33 1.64 2.07
C VAL A 1135 -27.83 1.41 2.16
N LEU A 1136 -28.57 2.52 2.17
CA LEU A 1136 -30.02 2.55 2.08
C LEU A 1136 -30.44 2.54 0.61
N GLY A 1137 -31.43 1.72 0.27
CA GLY A 1137 -32.05 1.67 -1.06
C GLY A 1137 -33.38 2.42 -1.07
N ALA A 1138 -33.70 3.10 -2.18
CA ALA A 1138 -35.01 3.69 -2.39
C ALA A 1138 -35.68 3.18 -3.66
N THR A 1139 -36.97 2.88 -3.57
CA THR A 1139 -37.80 2.44 -4.71
C THR A 1139 -37.96 3.56 -5.73
N ILE A 1140 -37.84 3.25 -7.02
CA ILE A 1140 -38.04 4.18 -8.13
C ILE A 1140 -39.50 4.67 -8.16
N GLY A 1141 -39.68 5.99 -8.10
CA GLY A 1141 -41.00 6.63 -8.08
C GLY A 1141 -41.81 6.43 -9.37
N PRO A 1142 -43.11 6.76 -9.36
CA PRO A 1142 -43.98 6.69 -10.53
C PRO A 1142 -43.48 7.56 -11.70
N MET A 1143 -43.77 7.14 -12.93
CA MET A 1143 -43.43 7.88 -14.16
C MET A 1143 -44.53 7.85 -15.24
N GLY A 1144 -45.71 7.31 -14.92
CA GLY A 1144 -46.81 7.09 -15.85
C GLY A 1144 -47.44 8.39 -16.37
N GLY A 1145 -47.52 8.50 -17.70
CA GLY A 1145 -48.01 9.68 -18.41
C GLY A 1145 -46.94 10.70 -18.80
N ASN A 1146 -45.70 10.59 -18.30
CA ASN A 1146 -44.59 11.41 -18.79
C ASN A 1146 -44.27 11.04 -20.25
N GLU A 1147 -44.08 12.02 -21.14
CA GLU A 1147 -43.37 11.79 -22.40
C GLU A 1147 -41.96 12.37 -22.24
N PRO A 1148 -40.88 11.56 -22.32
CA PRO A 1148 -40.79 10.31 -23.07
C PRO A 1148 -40.86 8.99 -22.27
N TYR A 1149 -40.91 8.98 -20.92
CA TYR A 1149 -40.69 7.74 -20.16
C TYR A 1149 -41.94 6.86 -19.95
N GLY A 1150 -43.14 7.43 -19.94
CA GLY A 1150 -44.27 6.98 -19.14
C GLY A 1150 -45.46 6.34 -19.85
N THR A 1151 -45.38 6.03 -21.15
CA THR A 1151 -46.52 5.54 -21.95
C THR A 1151 -46.52 4.03 -22.22
N CYS A 1152 -45.60 3.27 -21.62
CA CYS A 1152 -45.39 1.85 -21.90
C CYS A 1152 -45.69 0.94 -20.68
N GLU A 1153 -46.68 0.05 -20.80
CA GLU A 1153 -46.97 -0.96 -19.78
C GLU A 1153 -45.77 -1.84 -19.42
N LEU A 1154 -44.95 -2.22 -20.41
CA LEU A 1154 -43.78 -3.07 -20.17
C LEU A 1154 -42.75 -2.36 -19.28
N ARG A 1155 -42.59 -1.04 -19.42
CA ARG A 1155 -41.67 -0.27 -18.59
C ARG A 1155 -42.19 -0.06 -17.17
N GLU A 1156 -43.51 0.09 -16.98
CA GLU A 1156 -44.10 0.06 -15.64
C GLU A 1156 -43.93 -1.31 -14.97
N ARG A 1157 -44.13 -2.42 -15.71
CA ARG A 1157 -43.85 -3.77 -15.20
C ARG A 1157 -42.37 -3.93 -14.81
N ALA A 1158 -41.44 -3.44 -15.62
CA ALA A 1158 -40.01 -3.43 -15.31
C ALA A 1158 -39.67 -2.59 -14.06
N ARG A 1159 -40.30 -1.42 -13.90
CA ARG A 1159 -40.18 -0.59 -12.69
C ARG A 1159 -40.69 -1.32 -11.44
N GLN A 1160 -41.84 -2.00 -11.54
CA GLN A 1160 -42.39 -2.77 -10.43
C GLN A 1160 -41.55 -4.01 -10.12
N GLU A 1161 -41.00 -4.71 -11.13
CA GLU A 1161 -40.04 -5.82 -10.94
C GLU A 1161 -38.79 -5.36 -10.18
N LEU A 1162 -38.24 -4.20 -10.55
CA LEU A 1162 -37.09 -3.61 -9.87
C LEU A 1162 -37.43 -3.15 -8.44
N ASN A 1163 -38.58 -2.50 -8.24
CA ASN A 1163 -39.03 -2.05 -6.91
C ASN A 1163 -39.33 -3.21 -5.97
N ASP A 1164 -39.95 -4.29 -6.45
CA ASP A 1164 -40.18 -5.49 -5.67
C ASP A 1164 -38.89 -6.23 -5.34
N TRP A 1165 -37.87 -6.16 -6.21
CA TRP A 1165 -36.53 -6.63 -5.88
C TRP A 1165 -35.85 -5.73 -4.82
N ILE A 1166 -35.92 -4.40 -4.94
CA ILE A 1166 -35.39 -3.47 -3.92
C ILE A 1166 -36.04 -3.76 -2.55
N ARG A 1167 -37.35 -4.01 -2.51
CA ARG A 1167 -38.11 -4.33 -1.29
C ARG A 1167 -37.79 -5.69 -0.66
N LYS A 1168 -37.39 -6.70 -1.45
CA LYS A 1168 -37.34 -8.12 -1.02
C LYS A 1168 -35.96 -8.77 -1.07
N SER A 1169 -34.97 -8.12 -1.66
CA SER A 1169 -33.65 -8.72 -1.93
C SER A 1169 -32.72 -8.75 -0.72
N CYS A 1170 -32.98 -7.94 0.31
CA CYS A 1170 -32.08 -7.69 1.44
C CYS A 1170 -30.64 -7.30 1.01
N VAL A 1171 -30.51 -6.66 -0.17
CA VAL A 1171 -29.24 -6.13 -0.69
C VAL A 1171 -28.93 -4.74 -0.14
N PHE A 1172 -29.92 -4.01 0.37
CA PHE A 1172 -29.72 -2.74 1.06
C PHE A 1172 -29.95 -2.93 2.55
N ASP A 1173 -29.17 -2.23 3.37
CA ASP A 1173 -29.20 -2.33 4.83
C ASP A 1173 -30.50 -1.74 5.40
N ALA A 1174 -31.10 -0.79 4.68
CA ALA A 1174 -32.46 -0.31 4.94
C ALA A 1174 -33.15 0.19 3.66
N LEU A 1175 -34.46 0.44 3.75
CA LEU A 1175 -35.36 0.78 2.64
C LEU A 1175 -36.08 2.11 2.86
N VAL A 1176 -36.22 2.91 1.79
CA VAL A 1176 -37.11 4.09 1.72
C VAL A 1176 -38.07 3.93 0.54
N ASP A 1177 -39.34 3.60 0.82
CA ASP A 1177 -40.35 3.32 -0.23
C ASP A 1177 -40.99 4.61 -0.78
N PHE A 1178 -40.20 5.40 -1.52
CA PHE A 1178 -40.71 6.61 -2.19
C PHE A 1178 -41.77 6.32 -3.27
N ASP A 1179 -41.87 5.11 -3.81
CA ASP A 1179 -42.98 4.71 -4.69
C ASP A 1179 -44.30 4.72 -3.91
N TYR A 1180 -44.35 4.08 -2.74
CA TYR A 1180 -45.51 4.11 -1.85
C TYR A 1180 -45.89 5.54 -1.43
N VAL A 1181 -44.91 6.41 -1.17
CA VAL A 1181 -45.15 7.82 -0.84
C VAL A 1181 -45.79 8.56 -2.02
N LEU A 1182 -45.23 8.43 -3.22
CA LEU A 1182 -45.55 9.30 -4.37
C LEU A 1182 -46.73 8.82 -5.22
N ARG A 1183 -47.04 7.51 -5.24
CA ARG A 1183 -48.02 6.92 -6.17
C ARG A 1183 -49.47 7.26 -5.86
N SER A 1184 -50.26 7.48 -6.91
CA SER A 1184 -51.70 7.68 -6.82
C SER A 1184 -52.43 6.40 -6.41
N THR A 1185 -53.46 6.55 -5.58
CA THR A 1185 -54.37 5.46 -5.20
C THR A 1185 -55.40 5.14 -6.29
N LYS A 1186 -55.55 6.02 -7.29
CA LYS A 1186 -56.40 5.81 -8.48
C LYS A 1186 -55.66 5.02 -9.57
N ASP A 1187 -54.35 5.23 -9.69
CA ASP A 1187 -53.46 4.64 -10.71
C ASP A 1187 -52.02 4.60 -10.17
N SER A 1188 -51.53 3.42 -9.77
CA SER A 1188 -50.23 3.27 -9.13
C SER A 1188 -49.03 3.50 -10.07
N SER A 1189 -49.25 3.65 -11.37
CA SER A 1189 -48.19 4.01 -12.32
C SER A 1189 -47.86 5.50 -12.30
N ARG A 1190 -48.75 6.35 -11.74
CA ARG A 1190 -48.67 7.82 -11.78
C ARG A 1190 -48.44 8.44 -10.40
N LEU A 1191 -47.91 9.66 -10.39
CA LEU A 1191 -47.85 10.50 -9.20
C LEU A 1191 -49.28 10.82 -8.70
N LYS A 1192 -49.41 11.14 -7.41
CA LYS A 1192 -50.61 11.81 -6.89
C LYS A 1192 -50.80 13.16 -7.57
N GLU A 1193 -52.07 13.54 -7.76
CA GLU A 1193 -52.48 14.76 -8.47
C GLU A 1193 -51.96 16.03 -7.76
N GLU A 1194 -51.93 16.01 -6.44
CA GLU A 1194 -51.37 17.05 -5.57
C GLU A 1194 -49.83 17.07 -5.50
N TYR A 1195 -49.15 16.02 -5.99
CA TYR A 1195 -47.68 15.86 -5.92
C TYR A 1195 -46.97 16.07 -7.26
N ASP A 1196 -47.71 16.05 -8.37
CA ASP A 1196 -47.19 16.26 -9.71
C ASP A 1196 -46.74 17.73 -9.90
N SER A 1197 -45.63 17.94 -10.62
CA SER A 1197 -45.20 19.29 -11.05
C SER A 1197 -45.79 19.69 -12.42
N GLY A 1198 -46.53 18.78 -13.07
CA GLY A 1198 -47.17 18.96 -14.36
C GLY A 1198 -46.49 18.23 -15.52
N ASP A 1199 -45.36 17.54 -15.27
CA ASP A 1199 -44.65 16.71 -16.25
C ASP A 1199 -44.79 15.20 -16.02
N HIS A 1200 -45.56 14.79 -15.00
CA HIS A 1200 -45.84 13.39 -14.64
C HIS A 1200 -44.60 12.57 -14.21
N LEU A 1201 -43.48 13.23 -13.89
CA LEU A 1201 -42.23 12.58 -13.46
C LEU A 1201 -41.60 13.25 -12.24
N HIS A 1202 -41.47 14.58 -12.24
CA HIS A 1202 -40.83 15.32 -11.15
C HIS A 1202 -41.83 15.70 -10.06
N PRO A 1203 -41.56 15.37 -8.78
CA PRO A 1203 -42.39 15.80 -7.68
C PRO A 1203 -42.34 17.32 -7.49
N ASN A 1204 -43.43 17.91 -7.00
CA ASN A 1204 -43.49 19.31 -6.58
C ASN A 1204 -43.06 19.48 -5.10
N ILE A 1205 -43.10 20.72 -4.58
CA ILE A 1205 -42.66 21.04 -3.21
C ILE A 1205 -43.46 20.29 -2.13
N VAL A 1206 -44.78 20.13 -2.30
CA VAL A 1206 -45.65 19.38 -1.37
C VAL A 1206 -45.27 17.90 -1.35
N ALA A 1207 -44.82 17.37 -2.48
CA ALA A 1207 -44.29 16.02 -2.59
C ALA A 1207 -42.89 15.88 -1.98
N PHE A 1208 -42.04 16.90 -2.08
CA PHE A 1208 -40.74 16.94 -1.40
C PHE A 1208 -40.88 17.02 0.12
N GLU A 1209 -41.85 17.75 0.64
CA GLU A 1209 -42.24 17.72 2.06
C GLU A 1209 -42.68 16.31 2.47
N ALA A 1210 -43.51 15.64 1.67
CA ALA A 1210 -43.95 14.26 1.92
C ALA A 1210 -42.79 13.25 1.89
N MET A 1211 -41.84 13.37 0.95
CA MET A 1211 -40.64 12.55 0.89
C MET A 1211 -39.72 12.76 2.10
N ALA A 1212 -39.44 14.01 2.45
CA ALA A 1212 -38.63 14.37 3.61
C ALA A 1212 -39.28 13.91 4.93
N GLY A 1213 -40.61 13.95 5.04
CA GLY A 1213 -41.38 13.43 6.17
C GLY A 1213 -41.40 11.89 6.26
N ALA A 1214 -41.40 11.20 5.11
CA ALA A 1214 -41.43 9.73 5.04
C ALA A 1214 -40.08 9.05 5.33
N PHE A 1215 -38.96 9.76 5.23
CA PHE A 1215 -37.64 9.19 5.50
C PHE A 1215 -37.52 8.67 6.97
N PRO A 1216 -37.04 7.44 7.22
CA PRO A 1216 -36.99 6.87 8.57
C PRO A 1216 -35.75 7.36 9.36
N LEU A 1217 -35.80 8.53 10.02
CA LEU A 1217 -34.63 9.09 10.72
C LEU A 1217 -34.06 8.23 11.86
N ASP A 1218 -34.85 7.32 12.44
CA ASP A 1218 -34.37 6.35 13.43
C ASP A 1218 -33.52 5.22 12.83
N VAL A 1219 -33.48 5.08 11.50
CA VAL A 1219 -32.65 4.07 10.81
C VAL A 1219 -31.17 4.21 11.14
N PHE A 1220 -30.68 5.44 11.31
CA PHE A 1220 -29.27 5.68 11.62
C PHE A 1220 -28.87 5.15 12.99
N LYS A 1221 -29.81 5.00 13.93
CA LYS A 1221 -29.54 4.36 15.23
C LYS A 1221 -29.32 2.86 15.14
N GLN A 1222 -29.83 2.22 14.07
CA GLN A 1222 -29.66 0.79 13.79
C GLN A 1222 -28.29 0.45 13.19
N PHE A 1223 -27.45 1.47 12.97
CA PHE A 1223 -26.09 1.41 12.42
C PHE A 1223 -25.05 1.97 13.41
N GLU A 1224 -25.45 2.17 14.66
CA GLU A 1224 -24.68 2.74 15.78
C GLU A 1224 -24.84 1.87 17.05
N SER A 1225 -25.49 0.71 16.89
CA SER A 1225 -25.72 -0.36 17.86
C SER A 1225 -25.10 -1.64 17.31
#